data_AF-A0A4R8DFC6-F1
#
_entry.id   AF-A0A4R8DFC6-F1
#
_cell.length_a   1.000
_cell.length_b   1.000
_cell.length_c   1.000
_cell.angle_alpha   90.00
_cell.angle_beta   90.00
_cell.angle_gamma   90.00
#
_symmetry.space_group_name_H-M   'P 1'
#
loop_
_entity.id
_entity.type
_entity.pdbx_description
1 polymer ?
#
loop_
_entity_poly.entity_id
_entity_poly.type
_entity_poly.pdbx_seq_one_letter_code
_entity_poly.pdbx_strand_id
1 'polypeptide(L)'
;MSKLCPIVLAILLCGTAVAQTPDPQVRAVYDLVARVLPAHAHDFTVMRIPKENGKDVFELESAGGKIVLKGSTGVAAASALGYYLKTYGHCDIGWNGTQLNLPDVLPAVPEKVRKETPYTYRYYLNYCTFNYSASWWDWKRWQWEIDWMALNGINMPLALTGQNVIWKRVYKSLGFTDKELEGFFSGPAYFNWFWMGNLDGWGGPLPDSWMQTHEALQKQILARERSFGMTPVLPAFTGHVPPAFQERFPEAKLRKTNWGAGFGDVYILDPGDPHFTEIGRRFLEEEVKTYGTDHLYSADTFNENVPPSNDSLFLSNISRKVFGAMASGDPKAVWVMQGWLFVNDASFWKPTQVKALLKAVPDDRMIILDLWSETFPVWGKTDAYYGKPWIWCMLHNFGGNTGLFGRMPTVAAGPASALADPNAGKLSGIGLTPEAIEQNPALYELMLDNTWSKEPIDLDAWLKDYARRRYGQEDAGADSAWAILSRTVYNGRQRDGAPESILTGRPTWAKSAEWSNTGGASYAPQDLWPAWTALIGSASTLRGSEGYRYDLVDLTRQVLADYADTLQQSCAEAYRERNVILLRDRSTRFLELLDDIDRLLATRKDFLLGPWLNTARAWGTNPAEADLYERNARDLITLWGDKNSPLHEYACKQWSGLIRDFYKPRWAKFFAEAIDSLEQHKKIDIDAFGLRIRDWEWDWVNKHDPYPDQPVGDPVEVAVELYHKYMDTWRLAGPLRIPLWPGGAPGFERLRDQPEQAKDYWVKNIHNPSVTVYAPPPGKANGTAVLICPGGGHRLLVYNGEGRDPAVFLNSLGVTAFVLKYRLFREDSIYTFDRDTRADVYRAMRYIRAHAGEWGIDTARVGILGFSAGGETAALAAYSDGGPSGSGGPVAGDPTAADPVDRLSARPNFAMLVYPGPLGIPDRVSANAPPAFLVAADDDTCCSPSIMRLMTAYRAAGVPVEVHLYAHGSHGFNMGYRNDLWSVQDWPVRMADWLRDNKWVPR
;
A
#
# COMPACT_ATOMS: atom_id res chain seq x y z
N MET A 1 -92.35 19.86 37.41
CA MET A 1 -91.15 19.21 37.97
C MET A 1 -90.78 18.01 37.12
N SER A 2 -89.48 17.78 36.95
CA SER A 2 -88.75 16.61 36.41
C SER A 2 -88.97 16.17 34.94
N LYS A 3 -87.94 16.52 34.17
CA LYS A 3 -87.48 16.00 32.87
C LYS A 3 -87.15 14.49 32.93
N LEU A 4 -87.22 13.81 31.79
CA LEU A 4 -86.20 12.84 31.37
C LEU A 4 -86.17 12.73 29.83
N CYS A 5 -84.97 12.91 29.28
CA CYS A 5 -84.59 12.93 27.87
C CYS A 5 -83.96 11.57 27.47
N PRO A 6 -83.88 11.22 26.16
CA PRO A 6 -83.65 9.88 25.66
C PRO A 6 -82.16 9.54 25.47
N ILE A 7 -81.82 8.26 25.53
CA ILE A 7 -80.50 7.72 25.16
C ILE A 7 -80.49 7.36 23.67
N VAL A 8 -79.60 8.01 22.93
CA VAL A 8 -79.27 7.72 21.53
C VAL A 8 -78.23 6.60 21.49
N LEU A 9 -78.50 5.57 20.69
CA LEU A 9 -77.62 4.43 20.43
C LEU A 9 -76.54 4.84 19.40
N ALA A 10 -75.27 4.89 19.82
CA ALA A 10 -74.14 5.09 18.92
C ALA A 10 -73.66 3.74 18.36
N ILE A 11 -73.69 3.59 17.04
CA ILE A 11 -73.13 2.45 16.31
C ILE A 11 -71.61 2.63 16.25
N LEU A 12 -70.87 1.77 16.96
CA LEU A 12 -69.42 1.61 16.85
C LEU A 12 -69.07 0.90 15.54
N LEU A 13 -68.59 1.67 14.55
CA LEU A 13 -67.83 1.16 13.42
C LEU A 13 -66.44 0.71 13.92
N CYS A 14 -66.31 -0.57 14.27
CA CYS A 14 -65.00 -1.21 14.42
C CYS A 14 -64.38 -1.37 13.02
N GLY A 15 -63.52 -0.42 12.64
CA GLY A 15 -62.58 -0.62 11.53
C GLY A 15 -61.60 -1.72 11.91
N THR A 16 -61.69 -2.86 11.23
CA THR A 16 -60.65 -3.89 11.26
C THR A 16 -59.36 -3.29 10.72
N ALA A 17 -58.41 -2.96 11.61
CA ALA A 17 -57.05 -2.65 11.23
C ALA A 17 -56.48 -3.87 10.51
N VAL A 18 -56.40 -3.79 9.18
CA VAL A 18 -55.58 -4.70 8.39
C VAL A 18 -54.16 -4.49 8.91
N ALA A 19 -53.60 -5.49 9.59
CA ALA A 19 -52.20 -5.47 9.99
C ALA A 19 -51.37 -5.35 8.70
N GLN A 20 -50.91 -4.14 8.38
CA GLN A 20 -50.02 -3.90 7.26
C GLN A 20 -48.79 -4.78 7.47
N THR A 21 -48.52 -5.66 6.50
CA THR A 21 -47.27 -6.40 6.46
C THR A 21 -46.14 -5.38 6.51
N PRO A 22 -45.19 -5.47 7.47
CA PRO A 22 -44.12 -4.48 7.57
C PRO A 22 -43.37 -4.39 6.24
N ASP A 23 -42.99 -3.16 5.85
CA ASP A 23 -42.20 -2.89 4.64
C ASP A 23 -41.01 -3.88 4.58
N PRO A 24 -40.83 -4.64 3.47
CA PRO A 24 -39.78 -5.65 3.35
C PRO A 24 -38.37 -5.11 3.61
N GLN A 25 -38.08 -3.86 3.23
CA GLN A 25 -36.79 -3.23 3.48
C GLN A 25 -36.60 -2.88 4.95
N VAL A 26 -37.66 -2.47 5.65
CA VAL A 26 -37.63 -2.26 7.10
C VAL A 26 -37.33 -3.59 7.81
N ARG A 27 -37.98 -4.68 7.39
CA ARG A 27 -37.70 -6.01 7.94
C ARG A 27 -36.26 -6.45 7.70
N ALA A 28 -35.74 -6.25 6.49
CA ALA A 28 -34.36 -6.59 6.13
C ALA A 28 -33.31 -5.89 7.00
N VAL A 29 -33.58 -4.64 7.42
CA VAL A 29 -32.72 -3.87 8.33
C VAL A 29 -32.88 -4.31 9.78
N TYR A 30 -34.08 -4.67 10.24
CA TYR A 30 -34.24 -5.28 11.56
C TYR A 30 -33.47 -6.60 11.67
N ASP A 31 -33.54 -7.44 10.64
CA ASP A 31 -32.79 -8.71 10.62
C ASP A 31 -31.27 -8.46 10.55
N LEU A 32 -30.81 -7.39 9.89
CA LEU A 32 -29.42 -6.92 9.92
C LEU A 32 -29.00 -6.52 11.34
N VAL A 33 -29.77 -5.64 12.00
CA VAL A 33 -29.51 -5.20 13.37
C VAL A 33 -29.41 -6.41 14.30
N ALA A 34 -30.32 -7.39 14.17
CA ALA A 34 -30.31 -8.59 14.99
C ALA A 34 -29.08 -9.49 14.77
N ARG A 35 -28.50 -9.50 13.57
CA ARG A 35 -27.26 -10.23 13.29
C ARG A 35 -26.01 -9.49 13.77
N VAL A 36 -25.96 -8.18 13.57
CA VAL A 36 -24.79 -7.36 13.94
C VAL A 36 -24.75 -7.09 15.45
N LEU A 37 -25.91 -6.80 16.05
CA LEU A 37 -26.06 -6.36 17.45
C LEU A 37 -27.15 -7.17 18.17
N PRO A 38 -27.00 -8.49 18.32
CA PRO A 38 -28.07 -9.34 18.88
C PRO A 38 -28.52 -8.89 20.28
N ALA A 39 -27.61 -8.43 21.12
CA ALA A 39 -27.91 -7.94 22.47
C ALA A 39 -28.72 -6.63 22.47
N HIS A 40 -28.48 -5.76 21.49
CA HIS A 40 -29.08 -4.41 21.41
C HIS A 40 -30.19 -4.29 20.37
N ALA A 41 -30.61 -5.40 19.73
CA ALA A 41 -31.56 -5.33 18.64
C ALA A 41 -32.91 -4.67 19.02
N HIS A 42 -33.27 -4.76 20.30
CA HIS A 42 -34.48 -4.15 20.86
C HIS A 42 -34.38 -2.63 21.08
N ASP A 43 -33.16 -2.07 21.09
CA ASP A 43 -32.87 -0.64 21.29
C ASP A 43 -33.05 0.18 20.01
N PHE A 44 -33.25 -0.48 18.86
CA PHE A 44 -33.39 0.18 17.57
C PHE A 44 -34.84 0.18 17.07
N THR A 45 -35.22 1.25 16.38
CA THR A 45 -36.46 1.34 15.60
C THR A 45 -36.13 1.75 14.18
N VAL A 46 -36.70 1.08 13.18
CA VAL A 46 -36.41 1.33 11.77
C VAL A 46 -37.65 1.88 11.09
N MET A 47 -37.49 2.94 10.29
CA MET A 47 -38.58 3.58 9.55
C MET A 47 -38.18 3.97 8.13
N ARG A 48 -39.18 4.05 7.26
CA ARG A 48 -39.05 4.57 5.89
C ARG A 48 -39.31 6.07 5.85
N ILE A 49 -38.54 6.77 5.03
CA ILE A 49 -38.78 8.18 4.65
C ILE A 49 -38.72 8.34 3.12
N PRO A 50 -39.30 9.41 2.54
CA PRO A 50 -39.14 9.69 1.11
C PRO A 50 -37.69 10.00 0.73
N LYS A 51 -37.34 9.75 -0.54
CA LYS A 51 -36.09 10.25 -1.13
C LYS A 51 -36.11 11.78 -1.19
N GLU A 52 -34.92 12.40 -1.12
CA GLU A 52 -34.75 13.84 -1.26
C GLU A 52 -34.16 14.11 -2.65
N ASN A 53 -34.84 14.90 -3.48
CA ASN A 53 -34.41 15.18 -4.87
C ASN A 53 -34.10 13.92 -5.71
N GLY A 54 -34.78 12.80 -5.42
CA GLY A 54 -34.53 11.50 -6.06
C GLY A 54 -33.30 10.75 -5.55
N LYS A 55 -32.57 11.29 -4.56
CA LYS A 55 -31.39 10.70 -3.93
C LYS A 55 -31.71 10.00 -2.62
N ASP A 56 -30.81 9.09 -2.24
CA ASP A 56 -30.95 8.38 -0.98
C ASP A 56 -30.65 9.33 0.19
N VAL A 57 -31.39 9.17 1.28
CA VAL A 57 -31.27 10.01 2.48
C VAL A 57 -31.55 9.18 3.71
N PHE A 58 -30.81 9.44 4.78
CA PHE A 58 -31.08 8.86 6.09
C PHE A 58 -31.21 9.92 7.18
N GLU A 59 -31.93 9.57 8.24
CA GLU A 59 -31.96 10.31 9.49
C GLU A 59 -31.69 9.39 10.68
N LEU A 60 -31.08 9.95 11.72
CA LEU A 60 -30.72 9.26 12.94
C LEU A 60 -31.04 10.17 14.14
N GLU A 61 -31.79 9.65 15.11
CA GLU A 61 -32.13 10.39 16.33
C GLU A 61 -32.41 9.44 17.51
N SER A 62 -32.33 9.95 18.74
CA SER A 62 -32.81 9.24 19.93
C SER A 62 -34.24 9.67 20.25
N ALA A 63 -35.17 8.72 20.29
CA ALA A 63 -36.56 8.98 20.64
C ALA A 63 -37.18 7.80 21.39
N GLY A 64 -37.93 8.08 22.45
CA GLY A 64 -38.62 7.05 23.24
C GLY A 64 -37.69 6.01 23.87
N GLY A 65 -36.48 6.42 24.25
CA GLY A 65 -35.46 5.52 24.83
C GLY A 65 -34.79 4.59 23.82
N LYS A 66 -34.97 4.83 22.51
CA LYS A 66 -34.41 4.02 21.41
C LYS A 66 -33.63 4.88 20.43
N ILE A 67 -32.77 4.23 19.64
CA ILE A 67 -32.15 4.81 18.45
C ILE A 67 -33.08 4.58 17.26
N VAL A 68 -33.51 5.67 16.61
CA VAL A 68 -34.42 5.62 15.46
C VAL A 68 -33.62 5.80 14.18
N LEU A 69 -33.64 4.77 13.34
CA LEU A 69 -32.99 4.69 12.04
C LEU A 69 -34.03 4.95 10.94
N LYS A 70 -33.92 6.06 10.23
CA LYS A 70 -34.82 6.38 9.12
C LYS A 70 -34.06 6.37 7.81
N GLY A 71 -34.59 5.72 6.79
CA GLY A 71 -33.94 5.66 5.47
C GLY A 71 -34.93 5.70 4.32
N SER A 72 -34.49 6.31 3.21
CA SER A 72 -35.25 6.29 1.95
C SER A 72 -35.06 5.05 1.10
N THR A 73 -34.15 4.16 1.50
CA THR A 73 -33.95 2.76 1.09
C THR A 73 -33.56 1.94 2.32
N GLY A 74 -33.64 0.61 2.25
CA GLY A 74 -33.10 -0.29 3.28
C GLY A 74 -31.60 -0.06 3.44
N VAL A 75 -30.88 0.14 2.34
CA VAL A 75 -29.48 0.58 2.33
C VAL A 75 -29.28 1.88 3.11
N ALA A 76 -30.10 2.92 2.87
CA ALA A 76 -29.97 4.19 3.60
C ALA A 76 -30.23 4.02 5.11
N ALA A 77 -31.21 3.20 5.50
CA ALA A 77 -31.47 2.91 6.92
C ALA A 77 -30.35 2.07 7.55
N ALA A 78 -29.75 1.13 6.82
CA ALA A 78 -28.56 0.39 7.25
C ALA A 78 -27.33 1.31 7.36
N SER A 79 -27.19 2.28 6.46
CA SER A 79 -26.14 3.31 6.56
C SER A 79 -26.32 4.22 7.78
N ALA A 80 -27.56 4.50 8.21
CA ALA A 80 -27.80 5.19 9.48
C ALA A 80 -27.30 4.38 10.68
N LEU A 81 -27.45 3.05 10.65
CA LEU A 81 -26.86 2.15 11.65
C LEU A 81 -25.33 2.20 11.59
N GLY A 82 -24.74 2.08 10.40
CA GLY A 82 -23.29 2.18 10.20
C GLY A 82 -22.73 3.50 10.71
N TYR A 83 -23.38 4.62 10.39
CA TYR A 83 -23.03 5.95 10.89
C TYR A 83 -23.13 6.02 12.42
N TYR A 84 -24.22 5.51 13.00
CA TYR A 84 -24.40 5.49 14.46
C TYR A 84 -23.26 4.73 15.16
N LEU A 85 -22.95 3.53 14.65
CA LEU A 85 -21.90 2.66 15.17
C LEU A 85 -20.53 3.34 15.13
N LYS A 86 -20.17 4.00 14.02
CA LYS A 86 -18.89 4.68 13.89
C LYS A 86 -18.81 5.93 14.77
N THR A 87 -19.79 6.81 14.68
CA THR A 87 -19.74 8.14 15.29
C THR A 87 -20.02 8.13 16.79
N TYR A 88 -20.99 7.34 17.25
CA TYR A 88 -21.39 7.34 18.67
C TYR A 88 -20.98 6.07 19.39
N GLY A 89 -20.98 4.93 18.69
CA GLY A 89 -20.55 3.64 19.23
C GLY A 89 -19.02 3.43 19.22
N HIS A 90 -18.27 4.26 18.48
CA HIS A 90 -16.83 4.06 18.21
C HIS A 90 -16.51 2.62 17.77
N CYS A 91 -17.39 2.05 16.96
CA CYS A 91 -17.30 0.70 16.45
C CYS A 91 -16.69 0.66 15.04
N ASP A 92 -16.14 -0.48 14.68
CA ASP A 92 -15.59 -0.77 13.35
C ASP A 92 -16.00 -2.17 12.91
N ILE A 93 -16.48 -2.31 11.67
CA ILE A 93 -16.84 -3.60 11.07
C ILE A 93 -16.12 -3.70 9.73
N GLY A 94 -15.02 -4.45 9.70
CA GLY A 94 -14.27 -4.73 8.48
C GLY A 94 -13.99 -6.23 8.30
N TRP A 95 -13.41 -6.59 7.15
CA TRP A 95 -13.01 -7.97 6.86
C TRP A 95 -11.97 -8.46 7.89
N ASN A 96 -10.96 -7.62 8.15
CA ASN A 96 -9.78 -7.95 8.92
C ASN A 96 -9.85 -7.47 10.38
N GLY A 97 -11.03 -7.49 10.99
CA GLY A 97 -11.23 -7.07 12.37
C GLY A 97 -12.62 -6.50 12.62
N THR A 98 -13.12 -6.68 13.83
CA THR A 98 -14.42 -6.14 14.25
C THR A 98 -14.31 -5.64 15.68
N GLN A 99 -14.80 -4.43 15.91
CA GLN A 99 -14.86 -3.75 17.20
C GLN A 99 -16.32 -3.37 17.41
N LEU A 100 -17.04 -4.13 18.24
CA LEU A 100 -18.47 -3.93 18.56
C LEU A 100 -18.74 -3.87 20.06
N ASN A 101 -17.74 -3.42 20.84
CA ASN A 101 -17.85 -3.25 22.28
C ASN A 101 -18.68 -2.00 22.59
N LEU A 102 -20.00 -2.17 22.52
CA LEU A 102 -20.98 -1.16 22.93
C LEU A 102 -21.25 -1.26 24.44
N PRO A 103 -21.55 -0.13 25.11
CA PRO A 103 -22.03 -0.14 26.48
C PRO A 103 -23.45 -0.72 26.57
N ASP A 104 -23.83 -1.26 27.75
CA ASP A 104 -25.17 -1.78 28.02
C ASP A 104 -26.28 -0.75 27.71
N VAL A 105 -26.01 0.53 27.98
CA VAL A 105 -26.88 1.65 27.61
C VAL A 105 -26.26 2.36 26.42
N LEU A 106 -26.91 2.23 25.27
CA LEU A 106 -26.46 2.83 24.02
C LEU A 106 -26.31 4.36 24.11
N PRO A 107 -25.22 4.95 23.58
CA PRO A 107 -25.04 6.40 23.54
C PRO A 107 -26.19 7.08 22.80
N ALA A 108 -26.79 8.10 23.42
CA ALA A 108 -27.85 8.88 22.79
C ALA A 108 -27.30 9.76 21.66
N VAL A 109 -28.13 10.00 20.66
CA VAL A 109 -27.88 10.93 19.55
C VAL A 109 -28.41 12.30 20.00
N PRO A 110 -27.53 13.26 20.34
CA PRO A 110 -27.94 14.50 21.00
C PRO A 110 -28.77 15.42 20.10
N GLU A 111 -28.48 15.42 18.81
CA GLU A 111 -29.20 16.18 17.79
C GLU A 111 -29.53 15.27 16.62
N LYS A 112 -30.72 15.45 16.05
CA LYS A 112 -31.15 14.70 14.88
C LYS A 112 -30.16 14.90 13.72
N VAL A 113 -29.56 13.82 13.27
CA VAL A 113 -28.68 13.79 12.10
C VAL A 113 -29.52 13.52 10.85
N ARG A 114 -29.23 14.22 9.76
CA ARG A 114 -29.77 13.95 8.42
C ARG A 114 -28.63 14.00 7.40
N LYS A 115 -28.52 12.99 6.55
CA LYS A 115 -27.48 12.89 5.51
C LYS A 115 -28.10 12.48 4.18
N GLU A 116 -27.90 13.32 3.16
CA GLU A 116 -28.29 13.06 1.77
C GLU A 116 -27.02 12.73 0.97
N THR A 117 -27.04 11.65 0.19
CA THR A 117 -25.93 11.35 -0.73
C THR A 117 -26.09 12.14 -2.03
N PRO A 118 -25.03 12.72 -2.61
CA PRO A 118 -25.10 13.30 -3.95
C PRO A 118 -25.19 12.23 -5.06
N TYR A 119 -24.90 10.97 -4.73
CA TYR A 119 -24.69 9.88 -5.68
C TYR A 119 -25.96 9.03 -5.86
N THR A 120 -26.31 8.75 -7.12
CA THR A 120 -27.38 7.78 -7.43
C THR A 120 -26.90 6.37 -7.14
N TYR A 121 -25.66 6.05 -7.53
CA TYR A 121 -25.08 4.71 -7.42
C TYR A 121 -23.85 4.71 -6.52
N ARG A 122 -23.76 3.66 -5.70
CA ARG A 122 -22.56 3.24 -4.98
C ARG A 122 -22.27 1.82 -5.41
N TYR A 123 -21.41 1.69 -6.41
CA TYR A 123 -21.12 0.44 -7.12
C TYR A 123 -20.11 -0.40 -6.36
N TYR A 124 -20.25 -1.73 -6.42
CA TYR A 124 -19.27 -2.64 -5.83
C TYR A 124 -19.07 -3.92 -6.64
N LEU A 125 -17.81 -4.36 -6.62
CA LEU A 125 -17.20 -5.59 -7.17
C LEU A 125 -16.69 -5.46 -8.60
N ASN A 126 -15.49 -5.97 -8.80
CA ASN A 126 -14.92 -6.26 -10.11
C ASN A 126 -15.34 -7.67 -10.53
N TYR A 127 -15.34 -7.95 -11.84
CA TYR A 127 -15.35 -9.33 -12.32
C TYR A 127 -14.26 -10.17 -11.64
N CYS A 128 -13.04 -9.63 -11.52
CA CYS A 128 -11.92 -10.31 -10.88
C CYS A 128 -12.16 -10.68 -9.40
N THR A 129 -13.02 -9.94 -8.69
CA THR A 129 -13.32 -10.26 -7.27
C THR A 129 -13.97 -11.64 -7.11
N PHE A 130 -14.69 -12.10 -8.15
CA PHE A 130 -15.30 -13.44 -8.17
C PHE A 130 -14.28 -14.58 -8.25
N ASN A 131 -13.02 -14.28 -8.56
CA ASN A 131 -11.95 -15.26 -8.66
C ASN A 131 -11.00 -15.16 -7.49
N TYR A 132 -10.46 -13.96 -7.24
CA TYR A 132 -9.40 -13.78 -6.23
C TYR A 132 -9.91 -13.69 -4.79
N SER A 133 -11.21 -13.51 -4.59
CA SER A 133 -11.83 -13.50 -3.25
C SER A 133 -13.03 -14.44 -3.15
N ALA A 134 -14.01 -14.30 -4.04
CA ALA A 134 -15.32 -14.93 -3.87
C ALA A 134 -15.48 -16.32 -4.50
N SER A 135 -14.42 -16.89 -5.11
CA SER A 135 -14.47 -18.21 -5.78
C SER A 135 -15.14 -19.29 -4.92
N TRP A 136 -14.86 -19.28 -3.63
CA TRP A 136 -15.25 -20.35 -2.71
C TRP A 136 -16.27 -19.91 -1.66
N TRP A 137 -16.88 -18.73 -1.80
CA TRP A 137 -17.80 -18.21 -0.79
C TRP A 137 -19.11 -18.98 -0.73
N ASP A 138 -19.46 -19.41 0.48
CA ASP A 138 -20.79 -19.94 0.79
C ASP A 138 -21.82 -18.81 1.06
N TRP A 139 -23.05 -19.22 1.35
CA TRP A 139 -24.11 -18.28 1.70
C TRP A 139 -23.78 -17.44 2.95
N LYS A 140 -23.12 -18.03 3.95
CA LYS A 140 -22.80 -17.31 5.19
C LYS A 140 -21.84 -16.15 4.92
N ARG A 141 -20.81 -16.38 4.10
CA ARG A 141 -19.86 -15.35 3.70
C ARG A 141 -20.51 -14.27 2.81
N TRP A 142 -21.38 -14.66 1.88
CA TRP A 142 -22.17 -13.71 1.07
C TRP A 142 -23.15 -12.88 1.90
N GLN A 143 -23.85 -13.48 2.86
CA GLN A 143 -24.77 -12.76 3.75
C GLN A 143 -24.02 -11.69 4.56
N TRP A 144 -22.84 -12.04 5.07
CA TRP A 144 -21.98 -11.08 5.77
C TRP A 144 -21.54 -9.95 4.84
N GLU A 145 -21.12 -10.25 3.60
CA GLU A 145 -20.70 -9.22 2.64
C GLU A 145 -21.85 -8.27 2.30
N ILE A 146 -23.06 -8.79 2.03
CA ILE A 146 -24.23 -7.95 1.68
C ILE A 146 -24.67 -7.10 2.88
N ASP A 147 -24.54 -7.62 4.10
CA ASP A 147 -24.77 -6.83 5.31
C ASP A 147 -23.73 -5.70 5.43
N TRP A 148 -22.44 -5.96 5.15
CA TRP A 148 -21.39 -4.95 5.10
C TRP A 148 -21.62 -3.92 3.97
N MET A 149 -22.08 -4.36 2.79
CA MET A 149 -22.47 -3.48 1.69
C MET A 149 -23.57 -2.51 2.11
N ALA A 150 -24.62 -3.00 2.79
CA ALA A 150 -25.74 -2.18 3.24
C ALA A 150 -25.32 -1.15 4.30
N LEU A 151 -24.48 -1.54 5.26
CA LEU A 151 -23.92 -0.65 6.28
C LEU A 151 -23.08 0.49 5.67
N ASN A 152 -22.40 0.23 4.55
CA ASN A 152 -21.55 1.21 3.87
C ASN A 152 -22.24 1.95 2.70
N GLY A 153 -23.55 1.75 2.52
CA GLY A 153 -24.33 2.53 1.56
C GLY A 153 -24.25 2.04 0.10
N ILE A 154 -23.65 0.88 -0.15
CA ILE A 154 -23.59 0.24 -1.48
C ILE A 154 -25.01 -0.13 -1.93
N ASN A 155 -25.38 0.28 -3.14
CA ASN A 155 -26.70 0.00 -3.71
C ASN A 155 -26.68 -0.60 -5.12
N MET A 156 -25.51 -0.78 -5.73
CA MET A 156 -25.38 -1.33 -7.07
C MET A 156 -24.25 -2.38 -7.13
N PRO A 157 -24.40 -3.54 -6.47
CA PRO A 157 -23.41 -4.62 -6.52
C PRO A 157 -23.45 -5.35 -7.86
N LEU A 158 -22.31 -5.88 -8.31
CA LEU A 158 -22.24 -6.84 -9.41
C LEU A 158 -22.58 -8.25 -8.90
N ALA A 159 -23.42 -9.01 -9.61
CA ALA A 159 -23.90 -10.32 -9.17
C ALA A 159 -23.81 -11.39 -10.27
N LEU A 160 -22.73 -12.18 -10.25
CA LEU A 160 -22.34 -13.09 -11.35
C LEU A 160 -22.41 -14.59 -11.02
N THR A 161 -22.59 -14.95 -9.74
CA THR A 161 -22.30 -16.28 -9.18
C THR A 161 -22.96 -17.45 -9.92
N GLY A 162 -24.20 -17.27 -10.40
CA GLY A 162 -25.01 -18.35 -10.96
C GLY A 162 -24.98 -18.49 -12.49
N GLN A 163 -24.25 -17.64 -13.22
CA GLN A 163 -24.49 -17.47 -14.67
C GLN A 163 -24.12 -18.68 -15.55
N ASN A 164 -23.22 -19.56 -15.10
CA ASN A 164 -22.80 -20.73 -15.90
C ASN A 164 -23.95 -21.70 -16.18
N VAL A 165 -24.92 -21.83 -15.28
CA VAL A 165 -26.12 -22.67 -15.52
C VAL A 165 -27.00 -22.07 -16.63
N ILE A 166 -27.05 -20.73 -16.71
CA ILE A 166 -27.81 -20.01 -17.74
C ILE A 166 -27.17 -20.28 -19.10
N TRP A 167 -25.85 -20.12 -19.20
CA TRP A 167 -25.09 -20.47 -20.40
C TRP A 167 -25.32 -21.91 -20.84
N LYS A 168 -25.21 -22.87 -19.92
CA LYS A 168 -25.45 -24.29 -20.22
C LYS A 168 -26.85 -24.50 -20.79
N ARG A 169 -27.90 -23.92 -20.19
CA ARG A 169 -29.28 -24.04 -20.68
C ARG A 169 -29.47 -23.40 -22.06
N VAL A 170 -28.89 -22.23 -22.29
CA VAL A 170 -28.96 -21.55 -23.60
C VAL A 170 -28.34 -22.43 -24.68
N TYR A 171 -27.12 -22.93 -24.49
CA TYR A 171 -26.47 -23.80 -25.48
C TYR A 171 -27.19 -25.15 -25.64
N LYS A 172 -27.69 -25.75 -24.56
CA LYS A 172 -28.55 -26.94 -24.64
C LYS A 172 -29.81 -26.68 -25.48
N SER A 173 -30.43 -25.50 -25.36
CA SER A 173 -31.59 -25.11 -26.17
C SER A 173 -31.26 -24.96 -27.65
N LEU A 174 -29.98 -24.73 -27.98
CA LEU A 174 -29.44 -24.68 -29.33
C LEU A 174 -28.92 -26.05 -29.80
N GLY A 175 -29.11 -27.11 -28.99
CA GLY A 175 -28.82 -28.50 -29.31
C GLY A 175 -27.42 -29.00 -28.97
N PHE A 176 -26.60 -28.23 -28.24
CA PHE A 176 -25.29 -28.69 -27.79
C PHE A 176 -25.42 -29.80 -26.75
N THR A 177 -24.59 -30.83 -26.87
CA THR A 177 -24.42 -31.92 -25.91
C THR A 177 -23.47 -31.53 -24.77
N ASP A 178 -23.43 -32.29 -23.67
CA ASP A 178 -22.46 -31.99 -22.60
C ASP A 178 -21.03 -32.17 -23.08
N LYS A 179 -20.78 -33.15 -23.96
CA LYS A 179 -19.47 -33.40 -24.55
C LYS A 179 -18.98 -32.22 -25.40
N GLU A 180 -19.87 -31.57 -26.15
CA GLU A 180 -19.53 -30.38 -26.94
C GLU A 180 -19.26 -29.14 -26.07
N LEU A 181 -19.70 -29.14 -24.80
CA LEU A 181 -19.51 -28.05 -23.83
C LEU A 181 -18.41 -28.34 -22.79
N GLU A 182 -17.89 -29.57 -22.74
CA GLU A 182 -16.95 -30.03 -21.71
C GLU A 182 -15.66 -29.20 -21.69
N GLY A 183 -15.16 -28.82 -22.87
CA GLY A 183 -13.96 -27.99 -23.02
C GLY A 183 -14.21 -26.48 -23.01
N PHE A 184 -15.44 -26.03 -22.77
CA PHE A 184 -15.80 -24.61 -22.80
C PHE A 184 -15.73 -23.97 -21.40
N PHE A 185 -16.48 -24.52 -20.43
CA PHE A 185 -16.53 -23.96 -19.09
C PHE A 185 -15.21 -24.15 -18.34
N SER A 186 -14.62 -23.05 -17.87
CA SER A 186 -13.46 -23.09 -16.98
C SER A 186 -13.81 -23.67 -15.61
N GLY A 187 -12.78 -23.98 -14.83
CA GLY A 187 -12.92 -24.27 -13.41
C GLY A 187 -13.30 -23.02 -12.59
N PRO A 188 -13.77 -23.20 -11.35
CA PRO A 188 -14.33 -22.11 -10.55
C PRO A 188 -13.43 -20.93 -10.27
N ALA A 189 -12.12 -21.16 -10.18
CA ALA A 189 -11.15 -20.12 -9.90
C ALA A 189 -10.86 -19.20 -11.11
N TYR A 190 -11.45 -19.47 -12.28
CA TYR A 190 -11.11 -18.81 -13.56
C TYR A 190 -12.29 -18.17 -14.30
N PHE A 191 -13.46 -18.09 -13.65
CA PHE A 191 -14.71 -17.67 -14.29
C PHE A 191 -14.70 -16.29 -14.94
N ASN A 192 -14.15 -15.26 -14.30
CA ASN A 192 -14.15 -13.93 -14.91
C ASN A 192 -13.43 -13.89 -16.28
N TRP A 193 -12.26 -14.52 -16.40
CA TRP A 193 -11.48 -14.57 -17.65
C TRP A 193 -12.18 -15.44 -18.69
N PHE A 194 -12.95 -16.44 -18.26
CA PHE A 194 -13.86 -17.16 -19.14
C PHE A 194 -15.03 -16.27 -19.62
N TRP A 195 -15.71 -15.56 -18.72
CA TRP A 195 -16.86 -14.70 -19.07
C TRP A 195 -16.48 -13.53 -19.97
N MET A 196 -15.26 -12.99 -19.80
CA MET A 196 -14.68 -11.93 -20.63
C MET A 196 -14.05 -12.44 -21.93
N GLY A 197 -14.04 -13.76 -22.19
CA GLY A 197 -13.53 -14.33 -23.43
C GLY A 197 -11.99 -14.28 -23.54
N ASN A 198 -11.29 -14.54 -22.45
CA ASN A 198 -9.83 -14.62 -22.39
C ASN A 198 -9.32 -16.08 -22.38
N LEU A 199 -10.11 -17.03 -21.86
CA LEU A 199 -9.77 -18.45 -21.81
C LEU A 199 -11.01 -19.36 -21.89
N ASP A 200 -10.79 -20.62 -22.27
CA ASP A 200 -11.77 -21.71 -22.27
C ASP A 200 -11.23 -22.91 -21.50
N GLY A 201 -12.12 -23.61 -20.77
CA GLY A 201 -11.87 -24.95 -20.21
C GLY A 201 -10.79 -25.09 -19.13
N TRP A 202 -9.93 -24.09 -18.91
CA TRP A 202 -8.84 -24.15 -17.93
C TRP A 202 -9.37 -24.39 -16.52
N GLY A 203 -8.77 -25.33 -15.78
CA GLY A 203 -9.24 -25.73 -14.45
C GLY A 203 -10.52 -26.58 -14.44
N GLY A 204 -11.14 -26.83 -15.61
CA GLY A 204 -12.34 -27.67 -15.76
C GLY A 204 -12.04 -29.17 -15.89
N PRO A 205 -13.03 -29.98 -16.32
CA PRO A 205 -14.40 -29.56 -16.69
C PRO A 205 -15.22 -29.13 -15.47
N LEU A 206 -16.13 -28.17 -15.63
CA LEU A 206 -16.98 -27.69 -14.55
C LEU A 206 -18.08 -28.71 -14.19
N PRO A 207 -18.14 -29.21 -12.93
CA PRO A 207 -19.17 -30.17 -12.54
C PRO A 207 -20.60 -29.60 -12.54
N ASP A 208 -21.59 -30.43 -12.87
CA ASP A 208 -23.00 -30.03 -12.83
C ASP A 208 -23.50 -29.72 -11.41
N SER A 209 -22.92 -30.39 -10.41
CA SER A 209 -23.16 -30.10 -8.99
C SER A 209 -22.84 -28.64 -8.66
N TRP A 210 -21.72 -28.12 -9.16
CA TRP A 210 -21.34 -26.71 -9.00
C TRP A 210 -22.38 -25.77 -9.60
N MET A 211 -22.79 -26.00 -10.85
CA MET A 211 -23.76 -25.15 -11.54
C MET A 211 -25.09 -25.09 -10.78
N GLN A 212 -25.55 -26.21 -10.23
CA GLN A 212 -26.81 -26.29 -9.47
C GLN A 212 -26.72 -25.58 -8.12
N THR A 213 -25.63 -25.79 -7.37
CA THR A 213 -25.46 -25.13 -6.06
C THR A 213 -25.28 -23.62 -6.22
N HIS A 214 -24.58 -23.17 -7.27
CA HIS A 214 -24.36 -21.75 -7.52
C HIS A 214 -25.59 -21.04 -8.09
N GLU A 215 -26.49 -21.75 -8.78
CA GLU A 215 -27.81 -21.22 -9.10
C GLU A 215 -28.62 -20.91 -7.83
N ALA A 216 -28.61 -21.84 -6.86
CA ALA A 216 -29.30 -21.64 -5.58
C ALA A 216 -28.67 -20.49 -4.79
N LEU A 217 -27.33 -20.42 -4.75
CA LEU A 217 -26.59 -19.34 -4.09
C LEU A 217 -26.91 -17.97 -4.70
N GLN A 218 -26.90 -17.84 -6.03
CA GLN A 218 -27.26 -16.59 -6.72
C GLN A 218 -28.68 -16.13 -6.38
N LYS A 219 -29.66 -17.05 -6.27
CA LYS A 219 -31.03 -16.70 -5.85
C LYS A 219 -31.05 -16.12 -4.43
N GLN A 220 -30.24 -16.65 -3.51
CA GLN A 220 -30.13 -16.13 -2.15
C GLN A 220 -29.46 -14.74 -2.12
N ILE A 221 -28.37 -14.56 -2.88
CA ILE A 221 -27.66 -13.28 -3.03
C ILE A 221 -28.63 -12.20 -3.51
N LEU A 222 -29.26 -12.41 -4.68
CA LEU A 222 -30.17 -11.43 -5.28
C LEU A 222 -31.38 -11.13 -4.40
N ALA A 223 -31.96 -12.14 -3.76
CA ALA A 223 -33.08 -11.93 -2.84
C ALA A 223 -32.67 -11.02 -1.67
N ARG A 224 -31.46 -11.19 -1.14
CA ARG A 224 -30.96 -10.39 -0.02
C ARG A 224 -30.59 -8.98 -0.44
N GLU A 225 -29.88 -8.81 -1.54
CA GLU A 225 -29.54 -7.49 -2.09
C GLU A 225 -30.81 -6.66 -2.35
N ARG A 226 -31.79 -7.25 -3.04
CA ARG A 226 -33.09 -6.60 -3.31
C ARG A 226 -33.92 -6.36 -2.05
N SER A 227 -33.76 -7.19 -1.01
CA SER A 227 -34.42 -6.94 0.29
C SER A 227 -33.95 -5.65 0.94
N PHE A 228 -32.75 -5.17 0.65
CA PHE A 228 -32.26 -3.84 1.07
C PHE A 228 -32.61 -2.72 0.10
N GLY A 229 -33.15 -3.04 -1.08
CA GLY A 229 -33.38 -2.09 -2.16
C GLY A 229 -32.13 -1.79 -2.99
N MET A 230 -31.15 -2.69 -3.00
CA MET A 230 -30.05 -2.63 -3.97
C MET A 230 -30.57 -2.99 -5.37
N THR A 231 -29.86 -2.55 -6.41
CA THR A 231 -30.10 -2.88 -7.82
C THR A 231 -28.89 -3.63 -8.37
N PRO A 232 -28.86 -4.97 -8.26
CA PRO A 232 -27.74 -5.79 -8.73
C PRO A 232 -27.54 -5.69 -10.24
N VAL A 233 -26.28 -5.73 -10.66
CA VAL A 233 -25.89 -5.79 -12.08
C VAL A 233 -25.70 -7.26 -12.47
N LEU A 234 -26.52 -7.73 -13.42
CA LEU A 234 -26.46 -9.09 -13.94
C LEU A 234 -25.55 -9.17 -15.18
N PRO A 235 -25.00 -10.34 -15.54
CA PRO A 235 -24.24 -10.49 -16.78
C PRO A 235 -25.11 -10.35 -18.04
N ALA A 236 -24.46 -10.24 -19.19
CA ALA A 236 -25.09 -10.32 -20.50
C ALA A 236 -24.14 -10.95 -21.52
N PHE A 237 -24.69 -11.34 -22.67
CA PHE A 237 -23.92 -11.99 -23.73
C PHE A 237 -22.83 -11.09 -24.30
N THR A 238 -21.57 -11.53 -24.18
CA THR A 238 -20.38 -10.80 -24.64
C THR A 238 -19.99 -11.11 -26.09
N GLY A 239 -20.55 -12.17 -26.70
CA GLY A 239 -20.10 -12.72 -27.98
C GLY A 239 -19.33 -14.02 -27.86
N HIS A 240 -18.88 -14.39 -26.65
CA HIS A 240 -18.10 -15.61 -26.41
C HIS A 240 -18.93 -16.88 -26.64
N VAL A 241 -18.44 -17.80 -27.48
CA VAL A 241 -19.13 -19.05 -27.84
C VAL A 241 -18.20 -20.28 -27.76
N PRO A 242 -18.75 -21.49 -27.55
CA PRO A 242 -17.97 -22.72 -27.43
C PRO A 242 -17.12 -23.03 -28.68
N PRO A 243 -15.97 -23.72 -28.53
CA PRO A 243 -15.18 -24.19 -29.67
C PRO A 243 -15.96 -25.03 -30.68
N ALA A 244 -16.91 -25.84 -30.20
CA ALA A 244 -17.79 -26.66 -31.04
C ALA A 244 -18.84 -25.86 -31.85
N PHE A 245 -18.92 -24.53 -31.67
CA PHE A 245 -19.95 -23.70 -32.30
C PHE A 245 -19.85 -23.72 -33.83
N GLN A 246 -18.65 -23.67 -34.40
CA GLN A 246 -18.47 -23.73 -35.86
C GLN A 246 -18.92 -25.06 -36.45
N GLU A 247 -18.71 -26.17 -35.74
CA GLU A 247 -19.13 -27.51 -36.21
C GLU A 247 -20.65 -27.60 -36.32
N ARG A 248 -21.36 -26.99 -35.38
CA ARG A 248 -22.83 -26.97 -35.33
C ARG A 248 -23.45 -25.92 -36.25
N PHE A 249 -22.79 -24.79 -36.42
CA PHE A 249 -23.21 -23.70 -37.30
C PHE A 249 -22.08 -23.36 -38.29
N PRO A 250 -21.91 -24.14 -39.37
CA PRO A 250 -20.78 -23.98 -40.31
C PRO A 250 -20.70 -22.62 -41.00
N GLU A 251 -21.83 -21.95 -41.16
CA GLU A 251 -21.95 -20.62 -41.77
C GLU A 251 -21.78 -19.46 -40.76
N ALA A 252 -21.61 -19.77 -39.47
CA ALA A 252 -21.42 -18.76 -38.45
C ALA A 252 -20.10 -18.01 -38.65
N LYS A 253 -20.14 -16.69 -38.47
CA LYS A 253 -18.99 -15.81 -38.56
C LYS A 253 -18.29 -15.73 -37.23
N LEU A 254 -17.32 -16.60 -36.99
CA LEU A 254 -16.50 -16.59 -35.79
C LEU A 254 -15.16 -15.89 -36.03
N ARG A 255 -14.65 -15.25 -34.99
CA ARG A 255 -13.28 -14.75 -34.91
C ARG A 255 -12.56 -15.45 -33.78
N LYS A 256 -11.32 -15.87 -34.03
CA LYS A 256 -10.44 -16.34 -32.98
C LYS A 256 -9.76 -15.16 -32.31
N THR A 257 -9.74 -15.16 -30.99
CA THR A 257 -8.96 -14.23 -30.19
C THR A 257 -8.02 -15.01 -29.28
N ASN A 258 -6.80 -14.52 -29.14
CA ASN A 258 -5.80 -15.08 -28.24
C ASN A 258 -5.39 -13.98 -27.28
N TRP A 259 -5.53 -14.22 -25.98
CA TRP A 259 -5.20 -13.25 -24.95
C TRP A 259 -3.69 -13.02 -24.80
N GLY A 260 -2.86 -13.94 -25.32
CA GLY A 260 -1.39 -13.83 -25.26
C GLY A 260 -0.80 -14.22 -23.89
N ALA A 261 -1.62 -14.67 -22.96
CA ALA A 261 -1.22 -15.00 -21.59
C ALA A 261 -1.00 -16.50 -21.33
N GLY A 262 -0.69 -17.28 -22.38
CA GLY A 262 -0.41 -18.72 -22.26
C GLY A 262 -1.61 -19.66 -22.41
N PHE A 263 -2.78 -19.13 -22.83
CA PHE A 263 -4.01 -19.90 -23.07
C PHE A 263 -4.30 -20.09 -24.56
N GLY A 264 -5.12 -21.10 -24.86
CA GLY A 264 -5.58 -21.38 -26.22
C GLY A 264 -6.48 -20.28 -26.79
N ASP A 265 -6.69 -20.32 -28.10
CA ASP A 265 -7.62 -19.42 -28.77
C ASP A 265 -9.06 -19.66 -28.29
N VAL A 266 -9.80 -18.59 -28.08
CA VAL A 266 -11.26 -18.64 -27.87
C VAL A 266 -12.00 -18.13 -29.11
N TYR A 267 -13.30 -18.43 -29.19
CA TYR A 267 -14.14 -18.01 -30.31
C TYR A 267 -15.13 -16.92 -29.91
N ILE A 268 -15.04 -15.78 -30.59
CA ILE A 268 -15.99 -14.67 -30.45
C ILE A 268 -16.85 -14.62 -31.72
N LEU A 269 -18.16 -14.67 -31.52
CA LEU A 269 -19.14 -14.53 -32.59
C LEU A 269 -19.18 -13.07 -33.07
N ASP A 270 -19.10 -12.88 -34.40
CA ASP A 270 -19.18 -11.55 -35.00
C ASP A 270 -20.54 -10.91 -34.69
N PRO A 271 -20.60 -9.66 -34.18
CA PRO A 271 -21.86 -8.99 -33.88
C PRO A 271 -22.81 -8.80 -35.08
N GLY A 272 -22.31 -8.94 -36.31
CA GLY A 272 -23.10 -8.96 -37.53
C GLY A 272 -23.73 -10.32 -37.86
N ASP A 273 -23.36 -11.39 -37.16
CA ASP A 273 -23.95 -12.73 -37.32
C ASP A 273 -25.37 -12.79 -36.72
N PRO A 274 -26.35 -13.40 -37.41
CA PRO A 274 -27.72 -13.55 -36.88
C PRO A 274 -27.78 -14.26 -35.52
N HIS A 275 -26.87 -15.20 -35.24
CA HIS A 275 -26.85 -15.93 -33.98
C HIS A 275 -26.47 -15.04 -32.80
N PHE A 276 -25.77 -13.91 -33.02
CA PHE A 276 -25.33 -13.02 -31.93
C PHE A 276 -26.53 -12.45 -31.17
N THR A 277 -27.48 -11.86 -31.91
CA THR A 277 -28.70 -11.32 -31.32
C THR A 277 -29.57 -12.42 -30.72
N GLU A 278 -29.65 -13.58 -31.38
CA GLU A 278 -30.48 -14.68 -30.91
C GLU A 278 -29.97 -15.30 -29.60
N ILE A 279 -28.66 -15.52 -29.47
CA ILE A 279 -28.05 -16.04 -28.23
C ILE A 279 -28.16 -14.99 -27.13
N GLY A 280 -27.86 -13.73 -27.43
CA GLY A 280 -27.97 -12.65 -26.44
C GLY A 280 -29.39 -12.48 -25.90
N ARG A 281 -30.40 -12.55 -26.77
CA ARG A 281 -31.82 -12.54 -26.39
C ARG A 281 -32.15 -13.72 -25.47
N ARG A 282 -31.80 -14.95 -25.88
CA ARG A 282 -32.07 -16.17 -25.11
C ARG A 282 -31.39 -16.19 -23.75
N PHE A 283 -30.16 -15.69 -23.68
CA PHE A 283 -29.40 -15.59 -22.45
C PHE A 283 -30.13 -14.69 -21.45
N LEU A 284 -30.47 -13.47 -21.85
CA LEU A 284 -31.22 -12.55 -21.00
C LEU A 284 -32.61 -13.09 -20.63
N GLU A 285 -33.34 -13.70 -21.57
CA GLU A 285 -34.65 -14.28 -21.26
C GLU A 285 -34.58 -15.40 -20.22
N GLU A 286 -33.61 -16.32 -20.36
CA GLU A 286 -33.43 -17.41 -19.38
C GLU A 286 -32.90 -16.90 -18.04
N GLU A 287 -32.04 -15.87 -18.06
CA GLU A 287 -31.56 -15.19 -16.87
C GLU A 287 -32.69 -14.48 -16.12
N VAL A 288 -33.45 -13.61 -16.80
CA VAL A 288 -34.59 -12.88 -16.23
C VAL A 288 -35.65 -13.84 -15.69
N LYS A 289 -35.89 -14.95 -16.40
CA LYS A 289 -36.80 -16.01 -15.94
C LYS A 289 -36.30 -16.69 -14.67
N THR A 290 -35.00 -16.92 -14.55
CA THR A 290 -34.40 -17.66 -13.42
C THR A 290 -34.22 -16.77 -12.19
N TYR A 291 -33.81 -15.53 -12.40
CA TYR A 291 -33.33 -14.62 -11.35
C TYR A 291 -34.14 -13.33 -11.21
N GLY A 292 -35.03 -12.99 -12.14
CA GLY A 292 -35.59 -11.63 -12.24
C GLY A 292 -34.54 -10.60 -12.68
N THR A 293 -34.90 -9.32 -12.75
CA THR A 293 -33.97 -8.28 -13.18
C THR A 293 -34.27 -6.91 -12.57
N ASP A 294 -33.21 -6.11 -12.48
CA ASP A 294 -33.21 -4.69 -12.13
C ASP A 294 -32.83 -3.82 -13.35
N HIS A 295 -32.83 -4.44 -14.53
CA HIS A 295 -32.54 -3.87 -15.85
C HIS A 295 -31.09 -3.42 -16.06
N LEU A 296 -30.18 -3.69 -15.12
CA LEU A 296 -28.76 -3.38 -15.23
C LEU A 296 -27.99 -4.63 -15.65
N TYR A 297 -27.29 -4.55 -16.78
CA TYR A 297 -26.54 -5.68 -17.32
C TYR A 297 -25.10 -5.29 -17.65
N SER A 298 -24.15 -6.16 -17.37
CA SER A 298 -22.74 -5.98 -17.68
C SER A 298 -22.28 -6.95 -18.77
N ALA A 299 -21.52 -6.43 -19.74
CA ALA A 299 -20.86 -7.21 -20.77
C ALA A 299 -19.65 -6.43 -21.29
N ASP A 300 -18.50 -7.11 -21.39
CA ASP A 300 -17.23 -6.49 -21.77
C ASP A 300 -16.54 -7.30 -22.88
N THR A 301 -16.99 -7.11 -24.13
CA THR A 301 -16.56 -7.89 -25.32
C THR A 301 -15.07 -7.79 -25.68
N PHE A 302 -14.40 -6.70 -25.30
CA PHE A 302 -13.01 -6.41 -25.66
C PHE A 302 -12.12 -6.15 -24.43
N ASN A 303 -12.42 -6.79 -23.30
CA ASN A 303 -11.56 -6.68 -22.14
C ASN A 303 -10.19 -7.31 -22.44
N GLU A 304 -9.15 -6.47 -22.45
CA GLU A 304 -7.76 -6.84 -22.81
C GLU A 304 -7.58 -7.49 -24.18
N ASN A 305 -8.56 -7.35 -25.06
CA ASN A 305 -8.52 -7.82 -26.43
C ASN A 305 -8.60 -6.61 -27.37
N VAL A 306 -7.69 -6.51 -28.34
CA VAL A 306 -7.69 -5.40 -29.30
C VAL A 306 -8.80 -5.63 -30.33
N PRO A 307 -9.73 -4.68 -30.55
CA PRO A 307 -10.72 -4.83 -31.59
C PRO A 307 -10.05 -4.95 -32.97
N PRO A 308 -10.63 -5.72 -33.89
CA PRO A 308 -9.99 -6.06 -35.17
C PRO A 308 -9.94 -4.88 -36.16
N SER A 309 -10.53 -3.74 -35.82
CA SER A 309 -10.43 -2.50 -36.60
C SER A 309 -10.62 -1.29 -35.69
N ASN A 310 -9.85 -0.22 -35.93
CA ASN A 310 -10.00 1.08 -35.28
C ASN A 310 -10.95 2.03 -36.04
N ASP A 311 -11.62 1.54 -37.09
CA ASP A 311 -12.61 2.29 -37.86
C ASP A 311 -13.84 2.62 -37.00
N SER A 312 -14.27 3.88 -37.02
CA SER A 312 -15.38 4.34 -36.19
C SER A 312 -16.71 3.70 -36.54
N LEU A 313 -16.99 3.40 -37.82
CA LEU A 313 -18.24 2.74 -38.21
C LEU A 313 -18.28 1.30 -37.70
N PHE A 314 -17.14 0.61 -37.76
CA PHE A 314 -17.00 -0.71 -37.18
C PHE A 314 -17.29 -0.71 -35.67
N LEU A 315 -16.63 0.16 -34.90
CA LEU A 315 -16.81 0.24 -33.44
C LEU A 315 -18.25 0.63 -33.06
N SER A 316 -18.84 1.60 -33.77
CA SER A 316 -20.24 1.98 -33.57
C SER A 316 -21.20 0.82 -33.87
N ASN A 317 -20.96 0.06 -34.94
CA ASN A 317 -21.82 -1.06 -35.30
C ASN A 317 -21.76 -2.19 -34.25
N ILE A 318 -20.58 -2.51 -33.73
CA ILE A 318 -20.45 -3.50 -32.66
C ILE A 318 -21.22 -3.06 -31.41
N SER A 319 -20.98 -1.84 -30.93
CA SER A 319 -21.66 -1.33 -29.74
C SER A 319 -23.18 -1.33 -29.89
N ARG A 320 -23.69 -0.94 -31.08
CA ARG A 320 -25.13 -1.00 -31.40
C ARG A 320 -25.69 -2.43 -31.39
N LYS A 321 -24.90 -3.42 -31.83
CA LYS A 321 -25.31 -4.83 -31.88
C LYS A 321 -25.28 -5.50 -30.52
N VAL A 322 -24.24 -5.25 -29.71
CA VAL A 322 -24.15 -5.71 -28.32
C VAL A 322 -25.35 -5.21 -27.53
N PHE A 323 -25.58 -3.89 -27.55
CA PHE A 323 -26.73 -3.31 -26.86
C PHE A 323 -28.07 -3.76 -27.46
N GLY A 324 -28.16 -3.89 -28.78
CA GLY A 324 -29.37 -4.37 -29.45
C GLY A 324 -29.75 -5.79 -29.04
N ALA A 325 -28.75 -6.68 -28.84
CA ALA A 325 -28.98 -8.01 -28.31
C ALA A 325 -29.52 -7.96 -26.88
N MET A 326 -28.96 -7.12 -26.01
CA MET A 326 -29.49 -6.91 -24.65
C MET A 326 -30.94 -6.40 -24.69
N ALA A 327 -31.19 -5.32 -25.45
CA ALA A 327 -32.49 -4.69 -25.55
C ALA A 327 -33.58 -5.61 -26.14
N SER A 328 -33.17 -6.64 -26.90
CA SER A 328 -34.09 -7.63 -27.45
C SER A 328 -34.58 -8.65 -26.39
N GLY A 329 -33.77 -8.94 -25.37
CA GLY A 329 -34.17 -9.78 -24.23
C GLY A 329 -34.85 -8.97 -23.12
N ASP A 330 -34.43 -7.71 -22.92
CA ASP A 330 -35.05 -6.78 -21.98
C ASP A 330 -35.12 -5.36 -22.57
N PRO A 331 -36.30 -4.86 -22.99
CA PRO A 331 -36.47 -3.53 -23.57
C PRO A 331 -36.04 -2.37 -22.66
N LYS A 332 -35.88 -2.58 -21.36
CA LYS A 332 -35.41 -1.59 -20.37
C LYS A 332 -33.92 -1.72 -20.04
N ALA A 333 -33.21 -2.69 -20.62
CA ALA A 333 -31.79 -2.94 -20.35
C ALA A 333 -30.92 -1.68 -20.41
N VAL A 334 -30.10 -1.47 -19.39
CA VAL A 334 -29.04 -0.48 -19.32
C VAL A 334 -27.72 -1.23 -19.25
N TRP A 335 -26.81 -0.91 -20.15
CA TRP A 335 -25.50 -1.54 -20.20
C TRP A 335 -24.53 -0.86 -19.24
N VAL A 336 -24.09 -1.57 -18.21
CA VAL A 336 -23.02 -1.18 -17.29
C VAL A 336 -21.69 -1.70 -17.85
N MET A 337 -20.89 -0.80 -18.40
CA MET A 337 -19.65 -1.13 -19.13
C MET A 337 -18.42 -0.75 -18.32
N GLN A 338 -17.41 -1.63 -18.28
CA GLN A 338 -16.12 -1.30 -17.68
C GLN A 338 -15.31 -0.36 -18.59
N GLY A 339 -14.75 0.70 -18.02
CA GLY A 339 -13.86 1.63 -18.72
C GLY A 339 -12.41 1.13 -18.87
N TRP A 340 -12.08 -0.08 -18.39
CA TRP A 340 -10.70 -0.61 -18.35
C TRP A 340 -10.01 -0.61 -19.70
N LEU A 341 -10.72 -0.97 -20.77
CA LEU A 341 -10.16 -1.02 -22.11
C LEU A 341 -9.59 0.34 -22.57
N PHE A 342 -10.13 1.46 -22.08
CA PHE A 342 -9.60 2.80 -22.36
C PHE A 342 -8.29 3.11 -21.63
N VAL A 343 -8.01 2.38 -20.54
CA VAL A 343 -6.75 2.46 -19.79
C VAL A 343 -5.73 1.46 -20.34
N ASN A 344 -6.13 0.20 -20.49
CA ASN A 344 -5.26 -0.91 -20.87
C ASN A 344 -4.61 -0.70 -22.25
N ASP A 345 -5.40 -0.27 -23.25
CA ASP A 345 -4.89 0.05 -24.58
C ASP A 345 -5.26 1.47 -25.00
N ALA A 346 -4.77 2.44 -24.22
CA ALA A 346 -4.92 3.87 -24.52
C ALA A 346 -4.33 4.27 -25.90
N SER A 347 -3.47 3.43 -26.48
CA SER A 347 -2.88 3.66 -27.81
C SER A 347 -3.89 3.43 -28.93
N PHE A 348 -4.75 2.41 -28.78
CA PHE A 348 -5.86 2.12 -29.67
C PHE A 348 -7.06 3.03 -29.37
N TRP A 349 -7.45 3.15 -28.10
CA TRP A 349 -8.65 3.85 -27.67
C TRP A 349 -8.47 5.36 -27.54
N LYS A 350 -8.24 6.02 -28.69
CA LYS A 350 -8.16 7.48 -28.78
C LYS A 350 -9.57 8.10 -28.69
N PRO A 351 -9.69 9.41 -28.41
CA PRO A 351 -10.99 10.08 -28.26
C PRO A 351 -12.01 9.79 -29.37
N THR A 352 -11.58 9.69 -30.63
CA THR A 352 -12.46 9.35 -31.76
C THR A 352 -13.04 7.92 -31.66
N GLN A 353 -12.22 6.93 -31.32
CA GLN A 353 -12.63 5.54 -31.15
C GLN A 353 -13.54 5.36 -29.94
N VAL A 354 -13.19 5.97 -28.81
CA VAL A 354 -14.03 5.97 -27.60
C VAL A 354 -15.38 6.59 -27.91
N LYS A 355 -15.41 7.77 -28.53
CA LYS A 355 -16.66 8.44 -28.91
C LYS A 355 -17.52 7.59 -29.85
N ALA A 356 -16.91 6.93 -30.83
CA ALA A 356 -17.62 6.05 -31.77
C ALA A 356 -18.28 4.85 -31.07
N LEU A 357 -17.59 4.22 -30.12
CA LEU A 357 -18.13 3.13 -29.32
C LEU A 357 -19.31 3.61 -28.45
N LEU A 358 -19.13 4.70 -27.71
CA LEU A 358 -20.09 5.15 -26.71
C LEU A 358 -21.35 5.79 -27.33
N LYS A 359 -21.21 6.62 -28.38
CA LYS A 359 -22.36 7.30 -29.01
C LYS A 359 -23.29 6.38 -29.80
N ALA A 360 -22.91 5.12 -30.02
CA ALA A 360 -23.75 4.16 -30.71
C ALA A 360 -24.94 3.64 -29.87
N VAL A 361 -24.85 3.76 -28.54
CA VAL A 361 -25.93 3.44 -27.59
C VAL A 361 -26.59 4.74 -27.13
N PRO A 362 -27.90 4.78 -26.81
CA PRO A 362 -28.52 5.97 -26.23
C PRO A 362 -27.87 6.39 -24.90
N ASP A 363 -27.93 7.68 -24.55
CA ASP A 363 -27.22 8.23 -23.37
C ASP A 363 -27.80 7.77 -22.03
N ASP A 364 -29.07 7.40 -21.98
CA ASP A 364 -29.77 6.86 -20.81
C ASP A 364 -29.76 5.32 -20.72
N ARG A 365 -29.08 4.66 -21.66
CA ARG A 365 -29.05 3.18 -21.79
C ARG A 365 -27.67 2.58 -21.60
N MET A 366 -26.71 3.37 -21.13
CA MET A 366 -25.34 2.94 -20.84
C MET A 366 -24.76 3.73 -19.66
N ILE A 367 -24.11 3.04 -18.73
CA ILE A 367 -23.38 3.61 -17.60
C ILE A 367 -21.93 3.14 -17.70
N ILE A 368 -20.98 4.07 -17.58
CA ILE A 368 -19.55 3.75 -17.61
C ILE A 368 -18.99 3.66 -16.19
N LEU A 369 -18.33 2.55 -15.87
CA LEU A 369 -17.49 2.45 -14.70
C LEU A 369 -16.11 3.01 -15.08
N ASP A 370 -15.74 4.19 -14.57
CA ASP A 370 -14.38 4.72 -14.71
C ASP A 370 -13.48 3.95 -13.74
N LEU A 371 -13.09 2.76 -14.20
CA LEU A 371 -12.75 1.61 -13.35
C LEU A 371 -11.57 1.88 -12.42
N TRP A 372 -10.71 2.85 -12.76
CA TRP A 372 -9.45 3.13 -12.05
C TRP A 372 -9.19 4.61 -11.84
N SER A 373 -10.20 5.31 -11.33
CA SER A 373 -10.22 6.77 -11.24
C SER A 373 -9.22 7.35 -10.23
N GLU A 374 -8.81 6.60 -9.21
CA GLU A 374 -7.84 7.07 -8.20
C GLU A 374 -6.41 7.17 -8.74
N THR A 375 -6.12 6.49 -9.85
CA THR A 375 -4.77 6.50 -10.48
C THR A 375 -4.80 7.04 -11.91
N PHE A 376 -5.71 6.55 -12.75
CA PHE A 376 -5.82 6.92 -14.16
C PHE A 376 -7.27 7.27 -14.55
N PRO A 377 -7.81 8.41 -14.09
CA PRO A 377 -9.15 8.84 -14.46
C PRO A 377 -9.27 9.07 -15.96
N VAL A 378 -10.21 8.38 -16.61
CA VAL A 378 -10.43 8.46 -18.07
C VAL A 378 -11.48 9.51 -18.42
N TRP A 379 -12.40 9.84 -17.51
CA TRP A 379 -13.47 10.83 -17.71
C TRP A 379 -12.94 12.18 -18.21
N GLY A 380 -11.80 12.65 -17.66
CA GLY A 380 -11.16 13.92 -18.06
C GLY A 380 -10.58 13.92 -19.48
N LYS A 381 -10.36 12.75 -20.09
CA LYS A 381 -9.86 12.59 -21.47
C LYS A 381 -10.97 12.34 -22.49
N THR A 382 -12.20 12.15 -22.03
CA THR A 382 -13.33 11.69 -22.84
C THR A 382 -14.53 12.63 -22.80
N ASP A 383 -14.32 13.89 -22.39
CA ASP A 383 -15.40 14.88 -22.24
C ASP A 383 -16.54 14.32 -21.37
N ALA A 384 -16.14 13.74 -20.22
CA ALA A 384 -17.00 12.99 -19.32
C ALA A 384 -17.86 11.94 -20.04
N TYR A 385 -17.18 11.09 -20.82
CA TYR A 385 -17.79 10.02 -21.61
C TYR A 385 -18.88 10.49 -22.58
N TYR A 386 -18.70 11.68 -23.16
CA TYR A 386 -19.56 12.22 -24.22
C TYR A 386 -21.07 12.19 -23.89
N GLY A 387 -21.43 12.47 -22.63
CA GLY A 387 -22.81 12.55 -22.17
C GLY A 387 -23.40 11.26 -21.60
N LYS A 388 -22.59 10.19 -21.45
CA LYS A 388 -22.98 9.00 -20.67
C LYS A 388 -22.92 9.28 -19.16
N PRO A 389 -23.88 8.76 -18.37
CA PRO A 389 -23.70 8.53 -16.95
C PRO A 389 -22.40 7.75 -16.68
N TRP A 390 -21.65 8.14 -15.66
CA TRP A 390 -20.45 7.42 -15.25
C TRP A 390 -20.26 7.40 -13.73
N ILE A 391 -19.47 6.46 -13.27
CA ILE A 391 -19.19 6.20 -11.84
C ILE A 391 -17.68 6.30 -11.63
N TRP A 392 -17.27 7.11 -10.66
CA TRP A 392 -15.87 7.21 -10.23
C TRP A 392 -15.53 5.98 -9.40
N CYS A 393 -14.64 5.10 -9.86
CA CYS A 393 -14.31 3.87 -9.16
C CYS A 393 -12.88 3.88 -8.60
N MET A 394 -12.70 3.36 -7.39
CA MET A 394 -11.40 3.00 -6.84
C MET A 394 -11.11 1.52 -7.16
N LEU A 395 -10.09 1.28 -8.00
CA LEU A 395 -9.64 -0.08 -8.31
C LEU A 395 -8.75 -0.62 -7.19
N HIS A 396 -7.68 0.13 -6.85
CA HIS A 396 -6.76 -0.11 -5.76
C HIS A 396 -5.93 -1.41 -5.82
N ASN A 397 -6.58 -2.59 -5.86
CA ASN A 397 -5.91 -3.88 -5.73
C ASN A 397 -5.96 -4.71 -7.02
N PHE A 398 -4.84 -5.36 -7.32
CA PHE A 398 -4.63 -6.30 -8.42
C PHE A 398 -4.20 -7.65 -7.87
N GLY A 399 -4.73 -8.75 -8.43
CA GLY A 399 -4.39 -10.13 -8.08
C GLY A 399 -4.73 -10.57 -6.65
N GLY A 400 -5.23 -9.68 -5.79
CA GLY A 400 -5.32 -9.94 -4.35
C GLY A 400 -3.96 -9.90 -3.65
N ASN A 401 -3.00 -9.17 -4.21
CA ASN A 401 -1.66 -9.07 -3.63
C ASN A 401 -1.73 -8.32 -2.28
N THR A 402 -0.98 -8.81 -1.29
CA THR A 402 -1.17 -8.45 0.14
C THR A 402 -0.30 -7.30 0.64
N GLY A 403 0.36 -6.54 -0.25
CA GLY A 403 1.26 -5.45 0.16
C GLY A 403 0.51 -4.24 0.71
N LEU A 404 1.12 -3.48 1.63
CA LEU A 404 0.55 -2.22 2.10
C LEU A 404 0.70 -1.15 1.01
N PHE A 405 -0.44 -0.68 0.49
CA PHE A 405 -0.47 0.33 -0.58
C PHE A 405 -1.75 1.15 -0.55
N GLY A 406 -1.68 2.37 -1.06
CA GLY A 406 -2.84 3.18 -1.37
C GLY A 406 -2.48 4.60 -1.76
N ARG A 407 -3.52 5.39 -2.05
CA ARG A 407 -3.43 6.82 -2.39
C ARG A 407 -4.43 7.61 -1.55
N MET A 408 -4.30 7.54 -0.23
CA MET A 408 -5.26 8.12 0.71
C MET A 408 -5.59 9.60 0.43
N PRO A 409 -4.62 10.50 0.13
CA PRO A 409 -4.95 11.88 -0.22
C PRO A 409 -5.85 12.00 -1.46
N THR A 410 -5.61 11.18 -2.48
CA THR A 410 -6.43 11.15 -3.70
C THR A 410 -7.81 10.57 -3.43
N VAL A 411 -7.93 9.53 -2.61
CA VAL A 411 -9.22 8.92 -2.26
C VAL A 411 -10.05 9.84 -1.36
N ALA A 412 -9.42 10.57 -0.43
CA ALA A 412 -10.09 11.50 0.46
C ALA A 412 -10.71 12.71 -0.27
N ALA A 413 -10.08 13.17 -1.36
CA ALA A 413 -10.50 14.37 -2.09
C ALA A 413 -11.11 14.09 -3.47
N GLY A 414 -10.76 12.98 -4.12
CA GLY A 414 -11.06 12.68 -5.52
C GLY A 414 -12.55 12.67 -5.85
N PRO A 415 -13.40 11.92 -5.11
CA PRO A 415 -14.85 11.91 -5.34
C PRO A 415 -15.50 13.29 -5.24
N ALA A 416 -15.22 14.04 -4.17
CA ALA A 416 -15.72 15.40 -3.98
C ALA A 416 -15.21 16.35 -5.07
N SER A 417 -13.94 16.22 -5.46
CA SER A 417 -13.34 17.04 -6.53
C SER A 417 -14.00 16.78 -7.88
N ALA A 418 -14.24 15.50 -8.22
CA ALA A 418 -14.96 15.12 -9.42
C ALA A 418 -16.42 15.61 -9.39
N LEU A 419 -17.07 15.58 -8.23
CA LEU A 419 -18.45 16.09 -8.08
C LEU A 419 -18.53 17.61 -8.26
N ALA A 420 -17.52 18.35 -7.82
CA ALA A 420 -17.46 19.81 -7.93
C ALA A 420 -16.96 20.31 -9.30
N ASP A 421 -16.35 19.45 -10.12
CA ASP A 421 -15.82 19.85 -11.42
C ASP A 421 -16.96 20.14 -12.42
N PRO A 422 -17.03 21.36 -13.00
CA PRO A 422 -18.07 21.70 -13.96
C PRO A 422 -18.04 20.87 -15.25
N ASN A 423 -16.92 20.19 -15.53
CA ASN A 423 -16.74 19.32 -16.69
C ASN A 423 -17.02 17.84 -16.38
N ALA A 424 -17.43 17.49 -15.16
CA ALA A 424 -17.74 16.11 -14.78
C ALA A 424 -18.97 15.53 -15.49
N GLY A 425 -19.75 16.35 -16.20
CA GLY A 425 -20.89 15.89 -16.99
C GLY A 425 -21.91 15.14 -16.13
N LYS A 426 -22.17 13.86 -16.43
CA LYS A 426 -23.16 13.04 -15.72
C LYS A 426 -22.53 12.08 -14.70
N LEU A 427 -21.68 12.59 -13.82
CA LEU A 427 -21.21 11.83 -12.66
C LEU A 427 -22.43 11.35 -11.86
N SER A 428 -22.65 10.04 -11.84
CA SER A 428 -23.85 9.41 -11.31
C SER A 428 -23.58 8.64 -10.01
N GLY A 429 -22.30 8.37 -9.71
CA GLY A 429 -21.95 7.59 -8.55
C GLY A 429 -20.46 7.52 -8.25
N ILE A 430 -20.18 6.81 -7.17
CA ILE A 430 -18.84 6.35 -6.78
C ILE A 430 -18.85 4.83 -6.68
N GLY A 431 -17.69 4.18 -6.64
CA GLY A 431 -17.65 2.72 -6.48
C GLY A 431 -16.30 2.14 -6.12
N LEU A 432 -16.34 0.84 -5.81
CA LEU A 432 -15.20 -0.01 -5.50
C LEU A 432 -15.09 -1.12 -6.54
N THR A 433 -13.95 -1.21 -7.21
CA THR A 433 -13.67 -2.18 -8.29
C THR A 433 -12.40 -3.01 -8.04
N PRO A 434 -12.05 -3.41 -6.81
CA PRO A 434 -10.82 -4.15 -6.57
C PRO A 434 -10.84 -5.53 -7.20
N GLU A 435 -9.69 -5.97 -7.72
CA GLU A 435 -9.58 -7.36 -8.17
C GLU A 435 -9.74 -8.35 -7.03
N ALA A 436 -9.27 -8.01 -5.83
CA ALA A 436 -9.56 -8.76 -4.61
C ALA A 436 -9.66 -7.84 -3.38
N ILE A 437 -10.37 -8.33 -2.37
CA ILE A 437 -10.65 -7.63 -1.11
C ILE A 437 -9.91 -8.29 0.08
N GLU A 438 -10.26 -7.92 1.31
CA GLU A 438 -9.68 -8.47 2.55
C GLU A 438 -8.21 -8.08 2.81
N GLN A 439 -7.80 -6.92 2.28
CA GLN A 439 -6.53 -6.24 2.54
C GLN A 439 -6.75 -4.72 2.59
N ASN A 440 -5.80 -3.95 3.16
CA ASN A 440 -5.87 -2.48 3.30
C ASN A 440 -7.27 -1.91 3.67
N PRO A 441 -7.94 -2.40 4.73
CA PRO A 441 -9.34 -2.04 5.04
C PRO A 441 -9.58 -0.53 5.17
N ALA A 442 -8.59 0.23 5.66
CA ALA A 442 -8.64 1.68 5.78
C ALA A 442 -8.95 2.39 4.44
N LEU A 443 -8.43 1.90 3.31
CA LEU A 443 -8.64 2.54 2.00
C LEU A 443 -10.08 2.39 1.52
N TYR A 444 -10.65 1.19 1.70
CA TYR A 444 -12.02 0.91 1.31
C TYR A 444 -13.01 1.69 2.14
N GLU A 445 -12.76 1.80 3.44
CA GLU A 445 -13.62 2.59 4.30
C GLU A 445 -13.51 4.10 4.03
N LEU A 446 -12.29 4.63 3.84
CA LEU A 446 -12.08 6.02 3.43
C LEU A 446 -12.85 6.35 2.15
N MET A 447 -12.81 5.43 1.17
CA MET A 447 -13.55 5.60 -0.08
C MET A 447 -15.07 5.60 0.16
N LEU A 448 -15.59 4.70 0.98
CA LEU A 448 -17.03 4.59 1.25
C LEU A 448 -17.56 5.73 2.13
N ASP A 449 -16.73 6.35 2.97
CA ASP A 449 -17.12 7.53 3.75
C ASP A 449 -17.39 8.77 2.88
N ASN A 450 -16.93 8.78 1.61
CA ASN A 450 -17.35 9.79 0.64
C ASN A 450 -18.84 9.67 0.25
N THR A 451 -19.49 8.52 0.49
CA THR A 451 -20.88 8.24 0.05
C THR A 451 -21.87 9.32 0.49
N TRP A 452 -21.71 9.84 1.70
CA TRP A 452 -22.65 10.78 2.33
C TRP A 452 -22.07 12.19 2.47
N SER A 453 -21.04 12.53 1.68
CA SER A 453 -20.37 13.83 1.66
C SER A 453 -20.33 14.43 0.26
N LYS A 454 -20.36 15.77 0.20
CA LYS A 454 -20.04 16.56 -0.99
C LYS A 454 -18.66 17.22 -0.88
N GLU A 455 -18.11 17.23 0.33
CA GLU A 455 -16.83 17.89 0.66
C GLU A 455 -15.72 16.85 0.77
N PRO A 456 -14.46 17.23 0.45
CA PRO A 456 -13.29 16.41 0.73
C PRO A 456 -13.19 16.00 2.20
N ILE A 457 -12.72 14.78 2.46
CA ILE A 457 -12.48 14.28 3.82
C ILE A 457 -11.19 14.90 4.36
N ASP A 458 -11.24 15.45 5.58
CA ASP A 458 -10.04 15.79 6.34
C ASP A 458 -9.34 14.51 6.78
N LEU A 459 -8.28 14.15 6.06
CA LEU A 459 -7.59 12.87 6.24
C LEU A 459 -6.94 12.73 7.62
N ASP A 460 -6.39 13.80 8.18
CA ASP A 460 -5.71 13.74 9.48
C ASP A 460 -6.72 13.52 10.62
N ALA A 461 -7.88 14.18 10.54
CA ALA A 461 -8.97 13.96 11.49
C ALA A 461 -9.59 12.56 11.31
N TRP A 462 -9.79 12.15 10.06
CA TRP A 462 -10.37 10.84 9.73
C TRP A 462 -9.49 9.68 10.21
N LEU A 463 -8.16 9.76 10.06
CA LEU A 463 -7.25 8.70 10.48
C LEU A 463 -7.24 8.50 12.00
N LYS A 464 -7.34 9.57 12.79
CA LYS A 464 -7.45 9.48 14.25
C LYS A 464 -8.76 8.83 14.67
N ASP A 465 -9.87 9.22 14.04
CA ASP A 465 -11.17 8.60 14.28
C ASP A 465 -11.16 7.11 13.89
N TYR A 466 -10.65 6.78 12.70
CA TYR A 466 -10.48 5.41 12.20
C TYR A 466 -9.67 4.55 13.18
N ALA A 467 -8.49 5.01 13.60
CA ALA A 467 -7.65 4.28 14.54
C ALA A 467 -8.37 4.06 15.88
N ARG A 468 -9.00 5.11 16.44
CA ARG A 468 -9.75 5.02 17.70
C ARG A 468 -10.86 3.98 17.63
N ARG A 469 -11.72 4.03 16.62
CA ARG A 469 -12.89 3.13 16.52
C ARG A 469 -12.50 1.70 16.16
N ARG A 470 -11.48 1.53 15.32
CA ARG A 470 -10.93 0.22 14.96
C ARG A 470 -10.25 -0.46 16.14
N TYR A 471 -9.56 0.31 16.98
CA TYR A 471 -8.86 -0.22 18.15
C TYR A 471 -9.70 -0.20 19.43
N GLY A 472 -10.83 0.50 19.41
CA GLY A 472 -11.79 0.61 20.52
C GLY A 472 -11.40 1.64 21.59
N GLN A 473 -10.28 2.33 21.43
CA GLN A 473 -9.81 3.39 22.33
C GLN A 473 -8.80 4.31 21.63
N GLU A 474 -8.60 5.50 22.18
CA GLU A 474 -7.55 6.42 21.74
C GLU A 474 -6.16 5.92 22.16
N ASP A 475 -5.18 6.06 21.27
CA ASP A 475 -3.80 5.69 21.56
C ASP A 475 -2.85 6.53 20.70
N ALA A 476 -1.93 7.25 21.35
CA ALA A 476 -1.03 8.17 20.65
C ALA A 476 -0.02 7.47 19.75
N GLY A 477 0.34 6.21 20.07
CA GLY A 477 1.21 5.39 19.22
C GLY A 477 0.50 4.97 17.94
N ALA A 478 -0.76 4.57 18.04
CA ALA A 478 -1.64 4.31 16.90
C ALA A 478 -1.78 5.53 15.98
N ASP A 479 -2.10 6.70 16.54
CA ASP A 479 -2.25 7.95 15.78
C ASP A 479 -0.96 8.31 15.02
N SER A 480 0.18 8.21 15.71
CA SER A 480 1.50 8.45 15.13
C SER A 480 1.79 7.47 13.99
N ALA A 481 1.52 6.18 14.19
CA ALA A 481 1.74 5.16 13.17
C ALA A 481 0.90 5.42 11.92
N TRP A 482 -0.41 5.67 12.07
CA TRP A 482 -1.30 5.93 10.93
C TRP A 482 -0.94 7.21 10.17
N ALA A 483 -0.48 8.26 10.85
CA ALA A 483 0.04 9.46 10.21
C ALA A 483 1.32 9.22 9.39
N ILE A 484 2.15 8.25 9.79
CA ILE A 484 3.34 7.85 9.01
C ILE A 484 2.94 6.96 7.83
N LEU A 485 2.04 5.99 8.05
CA LEU A 485 1.55 5.10 7.01
C LEU A 485 0.86 5.89 5.89
N SER A 486 0.07 6.91 6.23
CA SER A 486 -0.60 7.79 5.27
C SER A 486 0.35 8.57 4.36
N ARG A 487 1.59 8.78 4.78
CA ARG A 487 2.64 9.52 4.04
C ARG A 487 3.63 8.61 3.31
N THR A 488 3.60 7.31 3.61
CA THR A 488 4.52 6.29 3.08
C THR A 488 3.75 5.29 2.20
N VAL A 489 3.39 4.13 2.74
CA VAL A 489 2.69 3.04 2.01
C VAL A 489 1.36 3.50 1.40
N TYR A 490 0.62 4.38 2.07
CA TYR A 490 -0.67 4.88 1.60
C TYR A 490 -0.58 6.21 0.83
N ASN A 491 0.63 6.58 0.39
CA ASN A 491 0.90 7.66 -0.56
C ASN A 491 1.73 7.15 -1.75
N GLY A 492 1.40 5.95 -2.22
CA GLY A 492 2.13 5.26 -3.28
C GLY A 492 2.00 5.93 -4.65
N ARG A 493 3.04 5.77 -5.49
CA ARG A 493 3.08 6.28 -6.88
C ARG A 493 3.15 5.16 -7.91
N GLN A 494 3.09 3.91 -7.47
CA GLN A 494 3.09 2.73 -8.34
C GLN A 494 1.95 2.78 -9.34
N ARG A 495 2.19 2.16 -10.50
CA ARG A 495 1.16 1.93 -11.49
C ARG A 495 0.18 0.91 -10.91
N ASP A 496 0.55 -0.37 -10.82
CA ASP A 496 -0.39 -1.46 -10.54
C ASP A 496 -0.30 -1.91 -9.06
N GLY A 497 -1.12 -1.32 -8.19
CA GLY A 497 -1.25 -1.74 -6.79
C GLY A 497 0.04 -1.68 -5.94
N ALA A 498 0.08 -2.50 -4.88
CA ALA A 498 1.26 -2.64 -4.03
C ALA A 498 2.41 -3.31 -4.81
N PRO A 499 3.66 -2.84 -4.67
CA PRO A 499 4.79 -3.54 -5.27
C PRO A 499 4.92 -4.94 -4.66
N GLU A 500 4.98 -5.96 -5.51
CA GLU A 500 5.19 -7.34 -5.08
C GLU A 500 6.62 -7.52 -4.54
N SER A 501 6.72 -8.10 -3.34
CA SER A 501 8.00 -8.39 -2.69
C SER A 501 8.76 -9.49 -3.42
N ILE A 502 10.10 -9.41 -3.45
CA ILE A 502 10.93 -10.45 -4.05
C ILE A 502 10.73 -11.83 -3.41
N LEU A 503 10.20 -11.88 -2.19
CA LEU A 503 9.93 -13.15 -1.51
C LEU A 503 8.93 -14.02 -2.27
N THR A 504 7.96 -13.42 -2.97
CA THR A 504 6.96 -14.15 -3.76
C THR A 504 7.46 -14.45 -5.17
N GLY A 505 8.44 -13.70 -5.67
CA GLY A 505 9.01 -13.91 -7.00
C GLY A 505 9.69 -15.27 -7.18
N ARG A 506 9.66 -15.79 -8.42
CA ARG A 506 10.52 -16.92 -8.80
C ARG A 506 12.00 -16.48 -8.62
N PRO A 507 12.87 -17.31 -8.00
CA PRO A 507 14.21 -16.88 -7.62
C PRO A 507 15.05 -16.32 -8.76
N THR A 508 15.73 -15.20 -8.49
CA THR A 508 16.58 -14.50 -9.46
C THR A 508 17.69 -13.73 -8.74
N TRP A 509 18.74 -13.37 -9.48
CA TRP A 509 19.76 -12.39 -9.05
C TRP A 509 19.44 -10.96 -9.47
N ALA A 510 18.51 -10.79 -10.41
CA ALA A 510 18.10 -9.48 -10.87
C ALA A 510 17.36 -8.70 -9.79
N LYS A 511 17.25 -7.38 -9.99
CA LYS A 511 16.44 -6.53 -9.12
C LYS A 511 14.95 -6.78 -9.29
N SER A 512 14.52 -7.11 -10.50
CA SER A 512 13.16 -7.48 -10.82
C SER A 512 13.09 -8.89 -11.38
N ALA A 513 11.99 -9.57 -11.08
CA ALA A 513 11.44 -10.67 -11.87
C ALA A 513 10.23 -10.13 -12.66
N GLU A 514 9.51 -10.99 -13.37
CA GLU A 514 8.37 -10.58 -14.22
C GLU A 514 7.34 -9.73 -13.43
N TRP A 515 6.93 -10.20 -12.25
CA TRP A 515 5.89 -9.56 -11.43
C TRP A 515 6.39 -8.94 -10.10
N SER A 516 7.53 -9.40 -9.57
CA SER A 516 8.14 -8.88 -8.33
C SER A 516 9.33 -7.95 -8.56
N ASN A 517 9.51 -6.90 -7.74
CA ASN A 517 10.60 -5.93 -7.92
C ASN A 517 11.22 -5.40 -6.61
N THR A 518 12.52 -5.63 -6.42
CA THR A 518 13.30 -5.04 -5.33
C THR A 518 13.45 -3.53 -5.49
N GLY A 519 12.94 -2.78 -4.52
CA GLY A 519 12.98 -1.31 -4.55
C GLY A 519 11.94 -0.66 -5.46
N GLY A 520 10.85 -1.39 -5.78
CA GLY A 520 9.66 -0.82 -6.45
C GLY A 520 8.79 0.06 -5.52
N ALA A 521 9.11 0.15 -4.23
CA ALA A 521 8.41 1.00 -3.27
C ALA A 521 8.63 2.50 -3.56
N SER A 522 7.60 3.32 -3.28
CA SER A 522 7.63 4.78 -3.46
C SER A 522 8.15 5.50 -2.22
N TYR A 523 8.63 4.73 -1.25
CA TYR A 523 9.14 5.15 0.05
C TYR A 523 10.42 4.34 0.36
N ALA A 524 11.28 4.85 1.25
CA ALA A 524 12.42 4.07 1.71
C ALA A 524 11.96 3.10 2.81
N PRO A 525 12.40 1.83 2.85
CA PRO A 525 11.99 0.87 3.88
C PRO A 525 12.13 1.37 5.33
N GLN A 526 13.14 2.21 5.58
CA GLN A 526 13.40 2.77 6.91
C GLN A 526 12.32 3.77 7.36
N ASP A 527 11.54 4.33 6.43
CA ASP A 527 10.47 5.28 6.73
C ASP A 527 9.29 4.59 7.44
N LEU A 528 9.17 3.26 7.36
CA LEU A 528 8.17 2.48 8.09
C LEU A 528 8.58 2.13 9.52
N TRP A 529 9.87 2.19 9.86
CA TRP A 529 10.35 1.80 11.20
C TRP A 529 9.73 2.63 12.34
N PRO A 530 9.51 3.95 12.21
CA PRO A 530 8.84 4.72 13.25
C PRO A 530 7.38 4.30 13.43
N ALA A 531 6.66 3.96 12.35
CA ALA A 531 5.28 3.45 12.45
C ALA A 531 5.24 2.09 13.15
N TRP A 532 6.16 1.20 12.78
CA TRP A 532 6.29 -0.11 13.41
C TRP A 532 6.63 0.01 14.90
N THR A 533 7.59 0.86 15.23
CA THR A 533 7.97 1.17 16.63
C THR A 533 6.78 1.71 17.42
N ALA A 534 6.00 2.61 16.83
CA ALA A 534 4.85 3.21 17.48
C ALA A 534 3.74 2.18 17.77
N LEU A 535 3.38 1.32 16.80
CA LEU A 535 2.40 0.25 17.05
C LEU A 535 2.91 -0.77 18.06
N ILE A 536 4.19 -1.15 18.02
CA ILE A 536 4.80 -2.04 19.03
C ILE A 536 4.74 -1.41 20.43
N GLY A 537 4.96 -0.10 20.54
CA GLY A 537 4.83 0.65 21.80
C GLY A 537 3.43 0.60 22.40
N SER A 538 2.39 0.46 21.56
CA SER A 538 0.99 0.34 21.96
C SER A 538 0.53 -1.10 22.23
N ALA A 539 1.43 -2.08 22.20
CA ALA A 539 1.08 -3.50 22.38
C ALA A 539 0.43 -3.79 23.74
N SER A 540 0.89 -3.15 24.81
CA SER A 540 0.33 -3.37 26.14
C SER A 540 -1.11 -2.86 26.28
N THR A 541 -1.47 -1.80 25.55
CA THR A 541 -2.78 -1.14 25.61
C THR A 541 -3.76 -1.74 24.61
N LEU A 542 -3.31 -2.08 23.39
CA LEU A 542 -4.19 -2.44 22.28
C LEU A 542 -4.28 -3.94 21.97
N ARG A 543 -3.54 -4.81 22.66
CA ARG A 543 -3.49 -6.26 22.37
C ARG A 543 -4.84 -6.98 22.31
N GLY A 544 -5.87 -6.46 22.98
CA GLY A 544 -7.21 -7.04 22.97
C GLY A 544 -8.04 -6.72 21.73
N SER A 545 -7.62 -5.75 20.92
CA SER A 545 -8.35 -5.36 19.70
C SER A 545 -7.98 -6.27 18.52
N GLU A 546 -9.01 -6.83 17.88
CA GLU A 546 -8.83 -7.61 16.64
C GLU A 546 -8.24 -6.77 15.50
N GLY A 547 -8.68 -5.51 15.36
CA GLY A 547 -8.16 -4.59 14.34
C GLY A 547 -6.67 -4.29 14.55
N TYR A 548 -6.28 -4.03 15.80
CA TYR A 548 -4.87 -3.80 16.16
C TYR A 548 -4.00 -5.03 15.89
N ARG A 549 -4.47 -6.23 16.27
CA ARG A 549 -3.74 -7.49 16.05
C ARG A 549 -3.49 -7.75 14.56
N TYR A 550 -4.47 -7.46 13.70
CA TYR A 550 -4.28 -7.57 12.25
C TYR A 550 -3.30 -6.51 11.73
N ASP A 551 -3.51 -5.23 12.04
CA ASP A 551 -2.70 -4.13 11.51
C ASP A 551 -1.23 -4.23 11.98
N LEU A 552 -0.98 -4.71 13.21
CA LEU A 552 0.36 -4.97 13.73
C LEU A 552 1.07 -6.08 12.94
N VAL A 553 0.36 -7.18 12.65
CA VAL A 553 0.90 -8.30 11.86
C VAL A 553 1.16 -7.88 10.43
N ASP A 554 0.25 -7.15 9.78
CA ASP A 554 0.40 -6.70 8.40
C ASP A 554 1.54 -5.68 8.25
N LEU A 555 1.68 -4.75 9.19
CA LEU A 555 2.81 -3.82 9.21
C LEU A 555 4.14 -4.53 9.46
N THR A 556 4.17 -5.48 10.41
CA THR A 556 5.38 -6.27 10.68
C THR A 556 5.76 -7.07 9.44
N ARG A 557 4.80 -7.74 8.79
CA ARG A 557 4.98 -8.45 7.52
C ARG A 557 5.54 -7.52 6.45
N GLN A 558 4.99 -6.32 6.27
CA GLN A 558 5.47 -5.37 5.27
C GLN A 558 6.93 -4.97 5.52
N VAL A 559 7.28 -4.61 6.76
CA VAL A 559 8.66 -4.21 7.10
C VAL A 559 9.65 -5.35 6.86
N LEU A 560 9.26 -6.60 7.16
CA LEU A 560 10.10 -7.77 6.89
C LEU A 560 10.18 -8.09 5.39
N ALA A 561 9.10 -7.90 4.63
CA ALA A 561 9.08 -8.07 3.18
C ALA A 561 9.98 -7.04 2.48
N ASP A 562 10.01 -5.79 2.95
CA ASP A 562 10.95 -4.77 2.44
C ASP A 562 12.42 -5.13 2.76
N TYR A 563 12.65 -5.81 3.88
CA TYR A 563 13.99 -6.28 4.23
C TYR A 563 14.44 -7.48 3.39
N ALA A 564 13.51 -8.36 2.97
CA ALA A 564 13.81 -9.44 2.03
C ALA A 564 14.43 -8.91 0.74
N ASP A 565 13.93 -7.80 0.20
CA ASP A 565 14.50 -7.14 -0.99
C ASP A 565 15.98 -6.77 -0.78
N THR A 566 16.30 -6.23 0.40
CA THR A 566 17.68 -5.86 0.77
C THR A 566 18.58 -7.09 0.89
N LEU A 567 18.10 -8.14 1.54
CA LEU A 567 18.85 -9.39 1.71
C LEU A 567 19.09 -10.11 0.37
N GLN A 568 18.09 -10.15 -0.51
CA GLN A 568 18.24 -10.76 -1.83
C GLN A 568 19.29 -10.02 -2.67
N GLN A 569 19.30 -8.69 -2.64
CA GLN A 569 20.35 -7.90 -3.32
C GLN A 569 21.74 -8.13 -2.71
N SER A 570 21.83 -8.31 -1.39
CA SER A 570 23.09 -8.69 -0.74
C SER A 570 23.56 -10.10 -1.16
N CYS A 571 22.64 -11.05 -1.34
CA CYS A 571 22.96 -12.36 -1.90
C CYS A 571 23.47 -12.25 -3.35
N ALA A 572 22.80 -11.45 -4.19
CA ALA A 572 23.20 -11.23 -5.58
C ALA A 572 24.60 -10.60 -5.68
N GLU A 573 24.93 -9.68 -4.78
CA GLU A 573 26.28 -9.11 -4.66
C GLU A 573 27.32 -10.16 -4.25
N ALA A 574 27.06 -10.93 -3.19
CA ALA A 574 27.97 -11.99 -2.75
C ALA A 574 28.21 -13.04 -3.85
N TYR A 575 27.17 -13.41 -4.61
CA TYR A 575 27.28 -14.30 -5.76
C TYR A 575 28.14 -13.69 -6.87
N ARG A 576 27.92 -12.41 -7.22
CA ARG A 576 28.68 -11.66 -8.23
C ARG A 576 30.17 -11.55 -7.86
N GLU A 577 30.48 -11.35 -6.59
CA GLU A 577 31.84 -11.33 -6.03
C GLU A 577 32.46 -12.73 -5.88
N ARG A 578 31.69 -13.79 -6.12
CA ARG A 578 32.08 -15.20 -5.89
C ARG A 578 32.47 -15.47 -4.42
N ASN A 579 31.92 -14.72 -3.48
CA ASN A 579 32.18 -14.87 -2.06
C ASN A 579 31.21 -15.91 -1.46
N VAL A 580 31.60 -17.19 -1.53
CA VAL A 580 30.75 -18.31 -1.07
C VAL A 580 30.41 -18.22 0.42
N ILE A 581 31.34 -17.74 1.25
CA ILE A 581 31.12 -17.59 2.70
C ILE A 581 30.02 -16.55 2.94
N LEU A 582 30.12 -15.39 2.29
CA LEU A 582 29.13 -14.34 2.40
C LEU A 582 27.79 -14.76 1.79
N LEU A 583 27.79 -15.44 0.64
CA LEU A 583 26.57 -15.93 0.01
C LEU A 583 25.83 -16.92 0.92
N ARG A 584 26.55 -17.83 1.58
CA ARG A 584 25.98 -18.75 2.58
C ARG A 584 25.34 -18.00 3.75
N ASP A 585 26.05 -17.07 4.38
CA ASP A 585 25.49 -16.30 5.49
C ASP A 585 24.24 -15.51 5.06
N ARG A 586 24.29 -14.80 3.93
CA ARG A 586 23.17 -13.97 3.47
C ARG A 586 21.97 -14.79 3.03
N SER A 587 22.18 -15.90 2.32
CA SER A 587 21.10 -16.80 1.92
C SER A 587 20.46 -17.50 3.12
N THR A 588 21.24 -17.93 4.12
CA THR A 588 20.69 -18.47 5.36
C THR A 588 19.80 -17.45 6.07
N ARG A 589 20.26 -16.20 6.21
CA ARG A 589 19.45 -15.11 6.81
C ARG A 589 18.17 -14.83 6.01
N PHE A 590 18.22 -14.91 4.68
CA PHE A 590 17.04 -14.75 3.84
C PHE A 590 16.03 -15.90 4.07
N LEU A 591 16.50 -17.14 4.19
CA LEU A 591 15.63 -18.29 4.48
C LEU A 591 15.08 -18.27 5.91
N GLU A 592 15.85 -17.80 6.89
CA GLU A 592 15.38 -17.56 8.27
C GLU A 592 14.33 -16.45 8.33
N LEU A 593 14.47 -15.40 7.52
CA LEU A 593 13.46 -14.36 7.39
C LEU A 593 12.13 -14.93 6.87
N LEU A 594 12.16 -15.82 5.88
CA LEU A 594 10.95 -16.52 5.40
C LEU A 594 10.30 -17.38 6.49
N ASP A 595 11.09 -18.04 7.35
CA ASP A 595 10.57 -18.77 8.51
C ASP A 595 9.88 -17.84 9.52
N ASP A 596 10.50 -16.71 9.82
CA ASP A 596 9.94 -15.72 10.74
C ASP A 596 8.64 -15.11 10.21
N ILE A 597 8.59 -14.79 8.91
CA ILE A 597 7.38 -14.26 8.26
C ILE A 597 6.29 -15.34 8.28
N ASP A 598 6.59 -16.59 7.92
CA ASP A 598 5.59 -17.68 7.98
C ASP A 598 5.03 -17.86 9.40
N ARG A 599 5.90 -17.81 10.42
CA ARG A 599 5.51 -17.89 11.83
C ARG A 599 4.62 -16.71 12.25
N LEU A 600 4.96 -15.49 11.83
CA LEU A 600 4.16 -14.30 12.08
C LEU A 600 2.77 -14.44 11.47
N LEU A 601 2.70 -14.83 10.20
CA LEU A 601 1.43 -14.95 9.47
C LEU A 601 0.55 -16.07 10.03
N ALA A 602 1.15 -17.13 10.57
CA ALA A 602 0.42 -18.23 11.22
C ALA A 602 -0.43 -17.77 12.42
N THR A 603 -0.15 -16.61 13.00
CA THR A 603 -0.85 -16.08 14.19
C THR A 603 -2.22 -15.46 13.89
N ARG A 604 -2.58 -15.28 12.61
CA ARG A 604 -3.82 -14.63 12.19
C ARG A 604 -4.51 -15.43 11.10
N LYS A 605 -5.83 -15.60 11.25
CA LYS A 605 -6.71 -16.29 10.27
C LYS A 605 -6.64 -15.67 8.87
N ASP A 606 -6.34 -14.38 8.83
CA ASP A 606 -6.34 -13.54 7.62
C ASP A 606 -5.17 -13.89 6.68
N PHE A 607 -4.14 -14.57 7.19
CA PHE A 607 -2.93 -14.90 6.45
C PHE A 607 -2.64 -16.41 6.39
N LEU A 608 -3.68 -17.26 6.46
CA LEU A 608 -3.53 -18.71 6.37
C LEU A 608 -3.90 -19.23 4.98
N LEU A 609 -3.09 -20.15 4.43
CA LEU A 609 -3.44 -20.87 3.21
C LEU A 609 -4.60 -21.87 3.42
N GLY A 610 -4.70 -22.46 4.62
CA GLY A 610 -5.67 -23.52 4.89
C GLY A 610 -7.13 -23.14 4.68
N PRO A 611 -7.63 -22.00 5.19
CA PRO A 611 -9.01 -21.56 4.94
C PRO A 611 -9.36 -21.49 3.44
N TRP A 612 -8.45 -21.01 2.59
CA TRP A 612 -8.65 -20.95 1.13
C TRP A 612 -8.82 -22.33 0.52
N LEU A 613 -7.87 -23.26 0.78
CA LEU A 613 -7.90 -24.60 0.22
C LEU A 613 -9.04 -25.46 0.78
N ASN A 614 -9.28 -25.38 2.09
CA ASN A 614 -10.30 -26.18 2.75
C ASN A 614 -11.72 -25.76 2.32
N THR A 615 -11.95 -24.46 2.10
CA THR A 615 -13.24 -23.98 1.58
C THR A 615 -13.44 -24.41 0.12
N ALA A 616 -12.38 -24.37 -0.71
CA ALA A 616 -12.45 -24.90 -2.08
C ALA A 616 -12.85 -26.39 -2.09
N ARG A 617 -12.18 -27.22 -1.26
CA ARG A 617 -12.50 -28.64 -1.13
C ARG A 617 -13.92 -28.89 -0.62
N ALA A 618 -14.42 -28.06 0.30
CA ALA A 618 -15.75 -28.22 0.90
C ALA A 618 -16.91 -28.07 -0.10
N TRP A 619 -16.68 -27.45 -1.26
CA TRP A 619 -17.64 -27.42 -2.35
C TRP A 619 -17.76 -28.73 -3.12
N GLY A 620 -16.76 -29.63 -3.01
CA GLY A 620 -16.77 -30.92 -3.67
C GLY A 620 -17.83 -31.85 -3.10
N THR A 621 -18.70 -32.40 -3.94
CA THR A 621 -19.69 -33.41 -3.53
C THR A 621 -19.10 -34.82 -3.46
N ASN A 622 -17.88 -34.99 -3.99
CA ASN A 622 -17.11 -36.22 -4.00
C ASN A 622 -15.60 -35.89 -4.06
N PRO A 623 -14.70 -36.88 -3.84
CA PRO A 623 -13.26 -36.64 -3.81
C PRO A 623 -12.70 -36.02 -5.10
N ALA A 624 -13.18 -36.42 -6.28
CA ALA A 624 -12.67 -35.90 -7.55
C ALA A 624 -12.99 -34.41 -7.73
N GLU A 625 -14.18 -33.97 -7.32
CA GLU A 625 -14.54 -32.55 -7.32
C GLU A 625 -13.71 -31.77 -6.28
N ALA A 626 -13.53 -32.32 -5.08
CA ALA A 626 -12.71 -31.68 -4.05
C ALA A 626 -11.26 -31.48 -4.51
N ASP A 627 -10.67 -32.50 -5.14
CA ASP A 627 -9.31 -32.47 -5.69
C ASP A 627 -9.20 -31.48 -6.87
N LEU A 628 -10.23 -31.41 -7.73
CA LEU A 628 -10.33 -30.42 -8.81
C LEU A 628 -10.33 -28.99 -8.25
N TYR A 629 -11.16 -28.71 -7.25
CA TYR A 629 -11.31 -27.37 -6.68
C TYR A 629 -10.07 -26.96 -5.89
N GLU A 630 -9.42 -27.88 -5.17
CA GLU A 630 -8.14 -27.60 -4.53
C GLU A 630 -7.05 -27.26 -5.55
N ARG A 631 -6.94 -28.02 -6.65
CA ARG A 631 -5.98 -27.72 -7.73
C ARG A 631 -6.22 -26.31 -8.29
N ASN A 632 -7.47 -25.97 -8.57
CA ASN A 632 -7.86 -24.62 -9.01
C ASN A 632 -7.44 -23.55 -7.99
N ALA A 633 -7.68 -23.80 -6.70
CA ALA A 633 -7.34 -22.88 -5.62
C ALA A 633 -5.82 -22.67 -5.45
N ARG A 634 -5.03 -23.74 -5.58
CA ARG A 634 -3.55 -23.69 -5.54
C ARG A 634 -2.98 -22.97 -6.75
N ASP A 635 -3.46 -23.33 -7.93
CA ASP A 635 -2.96 -22.82 -9.19
C ASP A 635 -3.18 -21.30 -9.32
N LEU A 636 -4.40 -20.82 -9.02
CA LEU A 636 -4.76 -19.41 -9.15
C LEU A 636 -3.79 -18.47 -8.41
N ILE A 637 -3.39 -18.83 -7.19
CA ILE A 637 -2.55 -18.00 -6.32
C ILE A 637 -1.04 -18.23 -6.52
N THR A 638 -0.66 -19.06 -7.49
CA THR A 638 0.74 -19.39 -7.81
C THR A 638 1.02 -19.26 -9.30
N LEU A 639 0.84 -20.33 -10.08
CA LEU A 639 1.20 -20.38 -11.49
C LEU A 639 0.14 -19.75 -12.42
N TRP A 640 -1.11 -19.65 -11.95
CA TRP A 640 -2.28 -19.11 -12.64
C TRP A 640 -2.72 -19.92 -13.87
N GLY A 641 -1.78 -20.53 -14.57
CA GLY A 641 -1.96 -21.45 -15.67
C GLY A 641 -1.00 -22.62 -15.54
N ASP A 642 -0.63 -23.24 -16.66
CA ASP A 642 0.32 -24.35 -16.62
C ASP A 642 1.71 -23.92 -16.11
N LYS A 643 2.63 -24.88 -15.97
CA LYS A 643 4.01 -24.64 -15.53
C LYS A 643 4.79 -23.58 -16.31
N ASN A 644 4.35 -23.24 -17.53
CA ASN A 644 4.96 -22.24 -18.40
C ASN A 644 4.15 -20.94 -18.50
N SER A 645 3.05 -20.83 -17.75
CA SER A 645 2.20 -19.64 -17.70
C SER A 645 3.03 -18.37 -17.46
N PRO A 646 2.90 -17.33 -18.30
CA PRO A 646 3.57 -16.05 -18.07
C PRO A 646 2.95 -15.28 -16.89
N LEU A 647 1.76 -15.65 -16.43
CA LEU A 647 1.05 -15.04 -15.29
C LEU A 647 1.47 -15.62 -13.94
N HIS A 648 2.55 -16.41 -13.90
CA HIS A 648 3.09 -16.93 -12.66
C HIS A 648 3.36 -15.79 -11.67
N GLU A 649 2.86 -15.88 -10.44
CA GLU A 649 2.89 -14.84 -9.38
C GLU A 649 1.89 -13.68 -9.48
N TYR A 650 1.09 -13.54 -10.54
CA TYR A 650 0.15 -12.41 -10.70
C TYR A 650 -0.77 -12.23 -9.47
N ALA A 651 -1.24 -13.36 -8.91
CA ALA A 651 -2.12 -13.38 -7.74
C ALA A 651 -1.42 -13.96 -6.51
N CYS A 652 -0.13 -13.66 -6.34
CA CYS A 652 0.64 -14.12 -5.20
C CYS A 652 0.01 -13.68 -3.86
N LYS A 653 0.30 -14.45 -2.81
CA LYS A 653 -0.18 -14.21 -1.44
C LYS A 653 0.94 -14.38 -0.45
N GLN A 654 1.04 -13.51 0.54
CA GLN A 654 1.91 -13.73 1.69
C GLN A 654 1.11 -14.44 2.78
N TRP A 655 0.95 -15.76 2.64
CA TRP A 655 0.21 -16.60 3.57
C TRP A 655 1.13 -17.65 4.21
N SER A 656 0.90 -17.92 5.50
CA SER A 656 1.51 -19.05 6.19
C SER A 656 1.11 -20.37 5.51
N GLY A 657 2.06 -21.29 5.43
CA GLY A 657 1.95 -22.51 4.63
C GLY A 657 2.39 -22.29 3.18
N LEU A 658 1.93 -21.23 2.52
CA LEU A 658 2.40 -20.90 1.16
C LEU A 658 3.85 -20.39 1.19
N ILE A 659 4.22 -19.56 2.17
CA ILE A 659 5.61 -19.16 2.40
C ILE A 659 6.48 -20.37 2.72
N ARG A 660 6.10 -21.18 3.70
CA ARG A 660 6.86 -22.36 4.11
C ARG A 660 7.04 -23.41 3.02
N ASP A 661 5.98 -23.72 2.27
CA ASP A 661 5.96 -24.91 1.41
C ASP A 661 6.04 -24.61 -0.10
N PHE A 662 5.85 -23.36 -0.52
CA PHE A 662 6.00 -22.92 -1.90
C PHE A 662 7.15 -21.92 -2.08
N TYR A 663 7.09 -20.73 -1.47
CA TYR A 663 8.09 -19.68 -1.71
C TYR A 663 9.49 -20.01 -1.18
N LYS A 664 9.59 -20.39 0.11
CA LYS A 664 10.89 -20.68 0.74
C LYS A 664 11.62 -21.84 0.05
N PRO A 665 10.99 -22.97 -0.30
CA PRO A 665 11.68 -24.06 -0.98
C PRO A 665 12.25 -23.66 -2.35
N ARG A 666 11.62 -22.74 -3.08
CA ARG A 666 12.18 -22.22 -4.34
C ARG A 666 13.50 -21.50 -4.12
N TRP A 667 13.51 -20.55 -3.19
CA TRP A 667 14.72 -19.81 -2.83
C TRP A 667 15.81 -20.72 -2.27
N ALA A 668 15.45 -21.69 -1.42
CA ALA A 668 16.41 -22.65 -0.86
C ALA A 668 17.09 -23.49 -1.96
N LYS A 669 16.33 -23.99 -2.94
CA LYS A 669 16.87 -24.74 -4.09
C LYS A 669 17.80 -23.86 -4.93
N PHE A 670 17.41 -22.62 -5.18
CA PHE A 670 18.20 -21.66 -5.95
C PHE A 670 19.55 -21.35 -5.29
N PHE A 671 19.54 -21.03 -3.99
CA PHE A 671 20.76 -20.72 -3.26
C PHE A 671 21.68 -21.93 -3.12
N ALA A 672 21.12 -23.12 -2.86
CA ALA A 672 21.90 -24.36 -2.80
C ALA A 672 22.65 -24.61 -4.11
N GLU A 673 21.94 -24.55 -5.25
CA GLU A 673 22.56 -24.78 -6.55
C GLU A 673 23.59 -23.70 -6.92
N ALA A 674 23.34 -22.45 -6.52
CA ALA A 674 24.29 -21.36 -6.75
C ALA A 674 25.58 -21.52 -5.93
N ILE A 675 25.45 -21.94 -4.66
CA ILE A 675 26.57 -22.23 -3.78
C ILE A 675 27.37 -23.40 -4.33
N ASP A 676 26.72 -24.52 -4.66
CA ASP A 676 27.35 -25.71 -5.23
C ASP A 676 28.09 -25.38 -6.54
N SER A 677 27.49 -24.52 -7.38
CA SER A 677 28.11 -24.06 -8.62
C SER A 677 29.39 -23.26 -8.35
N LEU A 678 29.36 -22.31 -7.40
CA LEU A 678 30.53 -21.50 -7.07
C LEU A 678 31.66 -22.34 -6.45
N GLU A 679 31.34 -23.33 -5.63
CA GLU A 679 32.33 -24.25 -5.06
C GLU A 679 33.00 -25.13 -6.12
N GLN A 680 32.27 -25.46 -7.18
CA GLN A 680 32.82 -26.13 -8.37
C GLN A 680 33.49 -25.16 -9.35
N HIS A 681 33.65 -23.88 -8.98
CA HIS A 681 34.18 -22.81 -9.83
C HIS A 681 33.39 -22.60 -11.14
N LYS A 682 32.09 -22.89 -11.13
CA LYS A 682 31.14 -22.69 -12.22
C LYS A 682 30.15 -21.58 -11.90
N LYS A 683 29.39 -21.16 -12.91
CA LYS A 683 28.18 -20.34 -12.73
C LYS A 683 26.97 -21.28 -12.69
N ILE A 684 25.93 -20.89 -11.94
CA ILE A 684 24.64 -21.56 -12.02
C ILE A 684 24.06 -21.40 -13.44
N ASP A 685 23.44 -22.46 -13.94
CA ASP A 685 22.65 -22.44 -15.17
C ASP A 685 21.20 -22.05 -14.82
N ILE A 686 20.91 -20.75 -14.94
CA ILE A 686 19.61 -20.18 -14.57
C ILE A 686 18.47 -20.73 -15.41
N ASP A 687 18.72 -20.99 -16.70
CA ASP A 687 17.68 -21.50 -17.61
C ASP A 687 17.34 -22.95 -17.25
N ALA A 688 18.36 -23.78 -17.02
CA ALA A 688 18.14 -25.15 -16.58
C ALA A 688 17.48 -25.22 -15.19
N PHE A 689 17.86 -24.34 -14.26
CA PHE A 689 17.16 -24.19 -12.98
C PHE A 689 15.69 -23.79 -13.19
N GLY A 690 15.44 -22.82 -14.07
CA GLY A 690 14.11 -22.33 -14.42
C GLY A 690 13.19 -23.43 -14.94
N LEU A 691 13.70 -24.37 -15.75
CA LEU A 691 12.91 -25.51 -16.21
C LEU A 691 12.55 -26.46 -15.05
N ARG A 692 13.52 -26.80 -14.19
CA ARG A 692 13.28 -27.70 -13.05
C ARG A 692 12.36 -27.10 -12.00
N ILE A 693 12.48 -25.79 -11.75
CA ILE A 693 11.65 -25.14 -10.72
C ILE A 693 10.19 -25.06 -11.18
N ARG A 694 9.94 -24.83 -12.48
CA ARG A 694 8.59 -24.88 -13.07
C ARG A 694 7.93 -26.25 -12.91
N ASP A 695 8.68 -27.33 -13.18
CA ASP A 695 8.18 -28.69 -12.98
C ASP A 695 7.83 -28.94 -11.50
N TRP A 696 8.69 -28.50 -10.58
CA TRP A 696 8.44 -28.64 -9.14
C TRP A 696 7.24 -27.79 -8.65
N GLU A 697 7.09 -26.57 -9.17
CA GLU A 697 5.94 -25.70 -8.86
C GLU A 697 4.63 -26.36 -9.31
N TRP A 698 4.63 -26.95 -10.51
CA TRP A 698 3.47 -27.68 -11.03
C TRP A 698 3.14 -28.93 -10.22
N ASP A 699 4.16 -29.66 -9.76
CA ASP A 699 3.97 -30.77 -8.84
C ASP A 699 3.30 -30.29 -7.54
N TRP A 700 3.70 -29.12 -7.00
CA TRP A 700 3.06 -28.55 -5.80
C TRP A 700 1.58 -28.21 -6.02
N VAL A 701 1.23 -27.65 -7.18
CA VAL A 701 -0.18 -27.35 -7.54
C VAL A 701 -1.05 -28.62 -7.54
N ASN A 702 -0.48 -29.78 -7.86
CA ASN A 702 -1.19 -31.06 -7.94
C ASN A 702 -1.11 -31.90 -6.65
N LYS A 703 -0.61 -31.34 -5.53
CA LYS A 703 -0.63 -32.01 -4.21
C LYS A 703 -1.93 -31.77 -3.44
N HIS A 704 -2.13 -32.59 -2.41
CA HIS A 704 -3.27 -32.55 -1.49
C HIS A 704 -2.80 -32.50 -0.02
N ASP A 705 -1.66 -31.86 0.24
CA ASP A 705 -1.13 -31.72 1.60
C ASP A 705 -2.09 -30.87 2.44
N PRO A 706 -2.44 -31.29 3.67
CA PRO A 706 -3.37 -30.55 4.52
C PRO A 706 -2.72 -29.30 5.10
N TYR A 707 -3.49 -28.20 5.18
CA TYR A 707 -3.06 -26.93 5.78
C TYR A 707 -3.96 -26.51 6.95
N PRO A 708 -3.39 -25.97 8.04
CA PRO A 708 -4.17 -25.51 9.19
C PRO A 708 -5.17 -24.41 8.83
N ASP A 709 -6.39 -24.54 9.34
CA ASP A 709 -7.47 -23.55 9.25
C ASP A 709 -7.55 -22.63 10.48
N GLN A 710 -6.84 -22.99 11.55
CA GLN A 710 -6.78 -22.23 12.80
C GLN A 710 -5.43 -21.55 13.00
N PRO A 711 -5.40 -20.32 13.54
CA PRO A 711 -4.16 -19.62 13.87
C PRO A 711 -3.38 -20.32 14.98
N VAL A 712 -2.06 -20.16 14.97
CA VAL A 712 -1.14 -20.69 15.99
C VAL A 712 -0.22 -19.57 16.49
N GLY A 713 -0.10 -19.45 17.81
CA GLY A 713 0.69 -18.42 18.48
C GLY A 713 -0.08 -17.12 18.75
N ASP A 714 0.50 -16.24 19.55
CA ASP A 714 -0.08 -14.91 19.80
C ASP A 714 0.53 -13.88 18.83
N PRO A 715 -0.31 -13.14 18.06
CA PRO A 715 0.17 -12.19 17.05
C PRO A 715 0.99 -11.04 17.65
N VAL A 716 0.67 -10.59 18.86
CA VAL A 716 1.36 -9.46 19.49
C VAL A 716 2.71 -9.90 20.02
N GLU A 717 2.77 -11.04 20.70
CA GLU A 717 4.03 -11.59 21.22
C GLU A 717 5.02 -11.90 20.10
N VAL A 718 4.56 -12.54 19.01
CA VAL A 718 5.40 -12.83 17.86
C VAL A 718 5.88 -11.55 17.17
N ALA A 719 4.99 -10.57 16.94
CA ALA A 719 5.38 -9.29 16.33
C ALA A 719 6.42 -8.53 17.19
N VAL A 720 6.25 -8.50 18.51
CA VAL A 720 7.21 -7.89 19.46
C VAL A 720 8.57 -8.60 19.43
N GLU A 721 8.57 -9.94 19.43
CA GLU A 721 9.80 -10.73 19.34
C GLU A 721 10.57 -10.42 18.04
N LEU A 722 9.86 -10.41 16.90
CA LEU A 722 10.46 -10.09 15.60
C LEU A 722 10.92 -8.63 15.53
N TYR A 723 10.17 -7.70 16.12
CA TYR A 723 10.61 -6.31 16.25
C TYR A 723 11.97 -6.23 16.94
N HIS A 724 12.14 -6.87 18.10
CA HIS A 724 13.43 -6.87 18.78
C HIS A 724 14.53 -7.56 17.95
N LYS A 725 14.26 -8.75 17.39
CA LYS A 725 15.23 -9.48 16.55
C LYS A 725 15.79 -8.62 15.42
N TYR A 726 14.92 -7.97 14.66
CA TYR A 726 15.31 -7.23 13.46
C TYR A 726 15.73 -5.79 13.76
N MET A 727 15.01 -5.09 14.63
CA MET A 727 15.35 -3.71 14.99
C MET A 727 16.66 -3.64 15.76
N ASP A 728 16.96 -4.60 16.65
CA ASP A 728 18.25 -4.63 17.32
C ASP A 728 19.36 -5.01 16.33
N THR A 729 19.11 -5.92 15.39
CA THR A 729 20.05 -6.20 14.30
C THR A 729 20.33 -4.94 13.46
N TRP A 730 19.32 -4.15 13.12
CA TRP A 730 19.49 -2.91 12.34
C TRP A 730 20.04 -1.74 13.16
N ARG A 731 19.83 -1.72 14.48
CA ARG A 731 20.47 -0.76 15.40
C ARG A 731 21.93 -1.11 15.64
N LEU A 732 22.25 -2.39 15.76
CA LEU A 732 23.62 -2.92 15.83
C LEU A 732 24.33 -2.80 14.47
N ALA A 733 23.58 -2.86 13.36
CA ALA A 733 24.02 -2.49 12.02
C ALA A 733 23.84 -0.99 11.72
N GLY A 734 23.42 -0.19 12.72
CA GLY A 734 23.32 1.26 12.63
C GLY A 734 24.70 1.89 12.41
N PRO A 735 24.77 3.20 12.13
CA PRO A 735 26.05 3.83 11.86
C PRO A 735 27.00 3.56 13.02
N LEU A 736 28.10 2.87 12.72
CA LEU A 736 29.01 2.32 13.73
C LEU A 736 29.44 3.45 14.67
N ARG A 737 29.07 3.37 15.94
CA ARG A 737 29.48 4.35 16.96
C ARG A 737 30.80 3.91 17.56
N ILE A 738 31.81 4.74 17.37
CA ILE A 738 33.17 4.47 17.79
C ILE A 738 33.55 5.47 18.88
N PRO A 739 33.82 5.02 20.12
CA PRO A 739 34.36 5.91 21.14
C PRO A 739 35.78 6.34 20.75
N LEU A 740 36.07 7.63 20.86
CA LEU A 740 37.39 8.17 20.49
C LEU A 740 38.49 7.73 21.47
N TRP A 741 38.11 7.45 22.73
CA TRP A 741 38.95 6.82 23.75
C TRP A 741 38.21 5.62 24.35
N PRO A 742 38.55 4.38 23.97
CA PRO A 742 37.89 3.18 24.49
C PRO A 742 37.95 3.06 26.03
N GLY A 743 39.02 3.55 26.65
CA GLY A 743 39.20 3.61 28.11
C GLY A 743 38.50 4.78 28.81
N GLY A 744 37.83 5.66 28.06
CA GLY A 744 37.31 6.94 28.55
C GLY A 744 38.24 8.11 28.23
N ALA A 745 37.68 9.32 28.16
CA ALA A 745 38.43 10.51 27.79
C ALA A 745 39.57 10.78 28.80
N PRO A 746 40.79 11.14 28.35
CA PRO A 746 41.95 11.34 29.23
C PRO A 746 41.68 12.32 30.38
N GLY A 747 41.88 11.87 31.61
CA GLY A 747 41.62 12.64 32.84
C GLY A 747 40.16 12.65 33.31
N PHE A 748 39.27 11.95 32.59
CA PHE A 748 37.83 11.84 32.87
C PHE A 748 37.32 10.41 32.71
N GLU A 749 38.19 9.40 32.80
CA GLU A 749 37.90 7.99 32.57
C GLU A 749 36.73 7.50 33.44
N ARG A 750 36.66 7.99 34.69
CA ARG A 750 35.58 7.68 35.65
C ARG A 750 34.19 8.14 35.22
N LEU A 751 34.10 9.06 34.27
CA LEU A 751 32.84 9.61 33.77
C LEU A 751 32.36 8.90 32.49
N ARG A 752 33.18 8.01 31.91
CA ARG A 752 32.92 7.37 30.60
C ARG A 752 31.54 6.73 30.50
N ASP A 753 31.11 6.09 31.58
CA ASP A 753 29.89 5.28 31.61
C ASP A 753 28.66 6.09 32.06
N GLN A 754 28.81 7.40 32.30
CA GLN A 754 27.66 8.27 32.55
C GLN A 754 26.87 8.48 31.25
N PRO A 755 25.53 8.32 31.28
CA PRO A 755 24.73 8.34 30.06
C PRO A 755 24.65 9.74 29.45
N GLU A 756 24.67 9.79 28.11
CA GLU A 756 24.30 10.98 27.35
C GLU A 756 22.80 11.28 27.58
N GLN A 757 22.44 12.56 27.58
CA GLN A 757 21.04 12.99 27.62
C GLN A 757 20.61 13.38 26.20
N ALA A 758 19.47 12.89 25.73
CA ALA A 758 18.99 13.16 24.38
C ALA A 758 17.48 13.46 24.34
N LYS A 759 17.08 14.26 23.35
CA LYS A 759 15.69 14.48 22.91
C LYS A 759 15.64 14.44 21.38
N ASP A 760 14.46 14.61 20.80
CA ASP A 760 14.14 14.44 19.38
C ASP A 760 15.08 15.13 18.37
N TYR A 761 15.82 16.17 18.76
CA TYR A 761 16.77 16.86 17.87
C TYR A 761 18.15 17.12 18.48
N TRP A 762 18.38 16.86 19.77
CA TRP A 762 19.64 17.21 20.44
C TRP A 762 20.19 16.17 21.40
N VAL A 763 21.51 16.23 21.63
CA VAL A 763 22.25 15.40 22.60
C VAL A 763 23.15 16.29 23.48
N LYS A 764 23.26 16.02 24.78
CA LYS A 764 24.22 16.67 25.71
C LYS A 764 24.77 15.65 26.72
N ASN A 765 25.57 16.11 27.67
CA ASN A 765 26.22 15.26 28.69
C ASN A 765 27.23 14.27 28.10
N ILE A 766 28.05 14.73 27.14
CA ILE A 766 29.02 13.89 26.43
C ILE A 766 30.28 13.76 27.29
N HIS A 767 30.39 12.65 28.04
CA HIS A 767 31.59 12.31 28.81
C HIS A 767 32.51 11.32 28.10
N ASN A 768 31.97 10.54 27.16
CA ASN A 768 32.70 9.62 26.29
C ASN A 768 32.49 10.01 24.81
N PRO A 769 33.28 10.97 24.30
CA PRO A 769 33.10 11.48 22.94
C PRO A 769 33.35 10.38 21.90
N SER A 770 32.60 10.46 20.81
CA SER A 770 32.52 9.39 19.81
C SER A 770 32.31 9.94 18.42
N VAL A 771 32.68 9.15 17.41
CA VAL A 771 32.27 9.36 16.01
C VAL A 771 31.25 8.30 15.63
N THR A 772 30.24 8.72 14.86
CA THR A 772 29.22 7.82 14.32
C THR A 772 29.42 7.75 12.81
N VAL A 773 29.67 6.55 12.27
CA VAL A 773 30.04 6.35 10.85
C VAL A 773 28.81 6.18 9.98
N TYR A 774 28.60 7.10 9.06
CA TYR A 774 27.58 7.03 8.01
C TYR A 774 28.27 6.68 6.69
N ALA A 775 28.15 5.42 6.27
CA ALA A 775 28.71 4.97 5.00
C ALA A 775 27.77 5.29 3.82
N PRO A 776 28.30 5.66 2.64
CA PRO A 776 27.49 5.79 1.44
C PRO A 776 26.91 4.43 1.04
N PRO A 777 25.86 4.40 0.19
CA PRO A 777 25.30 3.14 -0.30
C PRO A 777 26.39 2.23 -0.90
N PRO A 778 26.29 0.89 -0.77
CA PRO A 778 27.26 -0.04 -1.33
C PRO A 778 27.61 0.27 -2.79
N GLY A 779 28.90 0.29 -3.12
CA GLY A 779 29.40 0.61 -4.46
C GLY A 779 29.43 2.09 -4.85
N LYS A 780 28.99 3.02 -4.00
CA LYS A 780 29.07 4.48 -4.27
C LYS A 780 30.23 5.18 -3.58
N ALA A 781 30.94 4.51 -2.68
CA ALA A 781 32.07 5.10 -1.96
C ALA A 781 33.13 5.64 -2.94
N ASN A 782 33.42 6.93 -2.85
CA ASN A 782 34.31 7.63 -3.79
C ASN A 782 35.69 7.96 -3.20
N GLY A 783 36.00 7.40 -2.03
CA GLY A 783 37.24 7.62 -1.28
C GLY A 783 37.30 8.92 -0.47
N THR A 784 36.29 9.77 -0.52
CA THR A 784 36.23 11.00 0.28
C THR A 784 35.59 10.75 1.63
N ALA A 785 36.13 11.38 2.67
CA ALA A 785 35.54 11.37 4.01
C ALA A 785 35.33 12.78 4.56
N VAL A 786 34.28 12.96 5.35
CA VAL A 786 34.01 14.25 6.02
C VAL A 786 33.67 14.01 7.50
N LEU A 787 34.41 14.65 8.41
CA LEU A 787 34.03 14.77 9.81
C LEU A 787 33.02 15.91 9.98
N ILE A 788 31.86 15.63 10.55
CA ILE A 788 30.78 16.59 10.78
C ILE A 788 30.74 16.94 12.27
N CYS A 789 30.80 18.22 12.58
CA CYS A 789 30.70 18.80 13.91
C CYS A 789 29.35 19.53 14.04
N PRO A 790 28.33 18.91 14.67
CA PRO A 790 27.05 19.58 14.93
C PRO A 790 27.22 20.79 15.83
N GLY A 791 26.41 21.83 15.66
CA GLY A 791 26.37 23.01 16.53
C GLY A 791 25.53 22.79 17.77
N GLY A 792 25.07 23.89 18.39
CA GLY A 792 24.33 23.86 19.67
C GLY A 792 24.95 24.69 20.79
N GLY A 793 25.72 25.73 20.41
CA GLY A 793 26.22 26.75 21.33
C GLY A 793 27.17 26.25 22.42
N HIS A 794 27.75 25.06 22.28
CA HIS A 794 28.54 24.33 23.29
C HIS A 794 27.77 23.94 24.56
N ARG A 795 26.44 23.85 24.46
CA ARG A 795 25.53 23.45 25.55
C ARG A 795 24.84 22.12 25.26
N LEU A 796 24.65 21.85 23.98
CA LEU A 796 24.11 20.61 23.40
C LEU A 796 24.70 20.45 21.99
N LEU A 797 24.37 19.33 21.35
CA LEU A 797 24.63 19.03 19.94
C LEU A 797 23.30 18.94 19.19
N VAL A 798 23.09 19.73 18.14
CA VAL A 798 21.92 19.61 17.22
C VAL A 798 22.13 18.40 16.31
N TYR A 799 22.08 17.20 16.89
CA TYR A 799 22.61 15.98 16.28
C TYR A 799 21.87 15.56 15.02
N ASN A 800 20.55 15.75 14.95
CA ASN A 800 19.78 15.35 13.78
C ASN A 800 19.98 16.34 12.62
N GLY A 801 19.62 17.61 12.81
CA GLY A 801 19.65 18.62 11.75
C GLY A 801 21.04 19.05 11.28
N GLU A 802 22.05 19.01 12.16
CA GLU A 802 23.43 19.45 11.86
C GLU A 802 24.46 18.31 11.91
N GLY A 803 24.01 17.08 12.15
CA GLY A 803 24.85 15.87 12.16
C GLY A 803 24.37 14.81 11.17
N ARG A 804 23.21 14.19 11.44
CA ARG A 804 22.65 13.12 10.62
C ARG A 804 22.25 13.60 9.23
N ASP A 805 21.51 14.69 9.12
CA ASP A 805 21.01 15.21 7.85
C ASP A 805 22.14 15.59 6.87
N PRO A 806 23.20 16.31 7.28
CA PRO A 806 24.37 16.50 6.42
C PRO A 806 25.12 15.21 6.10
N ALA A 807 25.17 14.24 7.02
CA ALA A 807 25.77 12.93 6.75
C ALA A 807 25.02 12.17 5.64
N VAL A 808 23.69 12.13 5.71
CA VAL A 808 22.84 11.51 4.67
C VAL A 808 23.00 12.22 3.33
N PHE A 809 23.06 13.55 3.32
CA PHE A 809 23.31 14.32 2.11
C PHE A 809 24.66 13.97 1.48
N LEU A 810 25.74 13.95 2.27
CA LEU A 810 27.08 13.60 1.81
C LEU A 810 27.18 12.14 1.33
N ASN A 811 26.51 11.21 1.99
CA ASN A 811 26.41 9.81 1.56
C ASN A 811 25.80 9.67 0.17
N SER A 812 24.81 10.51 -0.17
CA SER A 812 24.21 10.54 -1.50
C SER A 812 25.22 10.91 -2.60
N LEU A 813 26.25 11.67 -2.24
CA LEU A 813 27.38 12.04 -3.10
C LEU A 813 28.51 11.00 -3.12
N GLY A 814 28.37 9.89 -2.38
CA GLY A 814 29.38 8.84 -2.25
C GLY A 814 30.47 9.11 -1.20
N VAL A 815 30.28 10.12 -0.34
CA VAL A 815 31.21 10.48 0.74
C VAL A 815 30.93 9.63 1.99
N THR A 816 31.97 9.16 2.67
CA THR A 816 31.84 8.54 4.01
C THR A 816 31.83 9.63 5.08
N ALA A 817 30.69 9.81 5.74
CA ALA A 817 30.52 10.85 6.75
C ALA A 817 30.73 10.31 8.18
N PHE A 818 31.33 11.12 9.04
CA PHE A 818 31.57 10.81 10.45
C PHE A 818 30.96 11.91 11.32
N VAL A 819 29.93 11.63 12.12
CA VAL A 819 29.32 12.65 12.97
C VAL A 819 29.96 12.62 14.36
N LEU A 820 30.57 13.73 14.77
CA LEU A 820 31.27 13.87 16.04
C LEU A 820 30.30 14.26 17.17
N LYS A 821 30.29 13.45 18.23
CA LYS A 821 29.83 13.87 19.55
C LYS A 821 31.03 14.30 20.38
N TYR A 822 31.19 15.59 20.62
CA TYR A 822 32.32 16.19 21.35
C TYR A 822 31.91 16.71 22.73
N ARG A 823 32.88 16.81 23.65
CA ARG A 823 32.71 17.41 24.98
C ARG A 823 32.36 18.88 24.88
N LEU A 824 31.31 19.25 25.61
CA LEU A 824 30.69 20.58 25.62
C LEU A 824 31.18 21.35 26.84
N PHE A 825 31.59 22.62 26.68
CA PHE A 825 32.24 23.40 27.75
C PHE A 825 31.34 24.45 28.43
N ARG A 826 30.04 24.50 28.08
CA ARG A 826 29.05 25.38 28.74
C ARG A 826 28.00 24.56 29.48
N GLU A 827 27.16 25.24 30.28
CA GLU A 827 26.15 24.67 31.19
C GLU A 827 26.79 23.75 32.25
N ASP A 828 27.31 24.35 33.33
CA ASP A 828 27.95 23.66 34.47
C ASP A 828 28.98 22.60 34.08
N SER A 829 29.71 22.87 32.98
CA SER A 829 30.67 21.94 32.43
C SER A 829 32.03 22.00 33.13
N ILE A 830 32.62 20.82 33.30
CA ILE A 830 33.99 20.62 33.78
C ILE A 830 35.03 20.65 32.65
N TYR A 831 34.58 20.81 31.40
CA TYR A 831 35.41 20.77 30.20
C TYR A 831 35.78 22.17 29.72
N THR A 832 36.87 22.29 28.96
CA THR A 832 37.26 23.55 28.32
C THR A 832 37.37 23.40 26.81
N PHE A 833 37.04 24.48 26.08
CA PHE A 833 37.09 24.51 24.62
C PHE A 833 38.50 24.20 24.09
N ASP A 834 39.50 24.91 24.62
CA ASP A 834 40.88 24.80 24.15
C ASP A 834 41.56 23.49 24.56
N ARG A 835 41.05 22.72 25.54
CA ARG A 835 41.68 21.44 25.91
C ARG A 835 40.86 20.27 25.41
N ASP A 836 39.62 20.19 25.86
CA ASP A 836 38.82 18.97 25.76
C ASP A 836 38.13 18.88 24.40
N THR A 837 37.39 19.92 23.99
CA THR A 837 36.75 19.96 22.67
C THR A 837 37.79 19.86 21.55
N ARG A 838 38.94 20.53 21.70
CA ARG A 838 40.07 20.41 20.76
C ARG A 838 40.64 19.00 20.69
N ALA A 839 40.85 18.35 21.83
CA ALA A 839 41.34 16.97 21.83
C ALA A 839 40.38 16.04 21.10
N ASP A 840 39.06 16.24 21.24
CA ASP A 840 38.04 15.41 20.61
C ASP A 840 38.03 15.53 19.09
N VAL A 841 38.03 16.76 18.56
CA VAL A 841 38.06 16.97 17.10
C VAL A 841 39.38 16.51 16.48
N TYR A 842 40.51 16.69 17.17
CA TYR A 842 41.80 16.18 16.70
C TYR A 842 41.81 14.67 16.66
N ARG A 843 41.34 14.04 17.74
CA ARG A 843 41.28 12.59 17.84
C ARG A 843 40.38 11.99 16.77
N ALA A 844 39.25 12.62 16.48
CA ALA A 844 38.34 12.20 15.43
C ALA A 844 38.97 12.26 14.03
N MET A 845 39.61 13.37 13.66
CA MET A 845 40.30 13.51 12.37
C MET A 845 41.42 12.48 12.20
N ARG A 846 42.20 12.26 13.27
CA ARG A 846 43.26 11.25 13.31
C ARG A 846 42.72 9.84 13.20
N TYR A 847 41.61 9.55 13.87
CA TYR A 847 40.94 8.25 13.79
C TYR A 847 40.54 7.93 12.35
N ILE A 848 39.90 8.87 11.64
CA ILE A 848 39.54 8.70 10.23
C ILE A 848 40.78 8.35 9.38
N ARG A 849 41.91 9.03 9.62
CA ARG A 849 43.16 8.75 8.89
C ARG A 849 43.79 7.40 9.27
N ALA A 850 43.79 7.04 10.55
CA ALA A 850 44.35 5.78 11.04
C ALA A 850 43.60 4.57 10.48
N HIS A 851 42.29 4.70 10.32
CA HIS A 851 41.40 3.64 9.84
C HIS A 851 40.99 3.81 8.38
N ALA A 852 41.64 4.70 7.62
CA ALA A 852 41.24 5.03 6.26
C ALA A 852 41.17 3.80 5.34
N GLY A 853 42.10 2.85 5.51
CA GLY A 853 42.12 1.59 4.75
C GLY A 853 40.91 0.69 5.00
N GLU A 854 40.31 0.72 6.19
CA GLU A 854 39.12 -0.07 6.53
C GLU A 854 37.87 0.39 5.77
N TRP A 855 37.83 1.68 5.42
CA TRP A 855 36.67 2.33 4.82
C TRP A 855 36.90 2.75 3.37
N GLY A 856 38.03 2.34 2.76
CA GLY A 856 38.40 2.74 1.41
C GLY A 856 38.59 4.25 1.24
N ILE A 857 38.97 4.96 2.30
CA ILE A 857 39.14 6.41 2.33
C ILE A 857 40.54 6.77 1.81
N ASP A 858 40.60 7.74 0.89
CA ASP A 858 41.83 8.41 0.52
C ASP A 858 42.16 9.47 1.58
N THR A 859 43.27 9.27 2.29
CA THR A 859 43.74 10.22 3.30
C THR A 859 44.03 11.62 2.74
N ALA A 860 44.17 11.81 1.42
CA ALA A 860 44.28 13.13 0.80
C ALA A 860 42.92 13.84 0.63
N ARG A 861 41.80 13.16 0.91
CA ARG A 861 40.41 13.62 0.68
C ARG A 861 39.58 13.59 1.96
N VAL A 862 40.18 13.98 3.09
CA VAL A 862 39.50 14.01 4.40
C VAL A 862 39.16 15.45 4.78
N GLY A 863 37.90 15.81 4.68
CA GLY A 863 37.39 17.14 5.01
C GLY A 863 36.73 17.24 6.39
N ILE A 864 36.37 18.47 6.75
CA ILE A 864 35.58 18.76 7.96
C ILE A 864 34.41 19.69 7.63
N LEU A 865 33.26 19.45 8.23
CA LEU A 865 32.03 20.25 8.14
C LEU A 865 31.60 20.67 9.55
N GLY A 866 31.33 21.94 9.78
CA GLY A 866 30.87 22.40 11.09
C GLY A 866 29.78 23.46 11.00
N PHE A 867 28.79 23.37 11.89
CA PHE A 867 27.65 24.28 11.98
C PHE A 867 27.72 25.09 13.28
N SER A 868 27.54 26.43 13.25
CA SER A 868 27.49 27.26 14.47
C SER A 868 28.70 27.00 15.40
N ALA A 869 28.46 26.63 16.66
CA ALA A 869 29.47 26.17 17.63
C ALA A 869 30.29 24.96 17.16
N GLY A 870 29.72 24.09 16.33
CA GLY A 870 30.41 23.01 15.63
C GLY A 870 31.34 23.53 14.53
N GLY A 871 31.02 24.68 13.94
CA GLY A 871 31.90 25.45 13.06
C GLY A 871 33.13 25.98 13.80
N GLU A 872 32.96 26.43 15.04
CA GLU A 872 34.08 26.79 15.93
C GLU A 872 34.94 25.56 16.27
N THR A 873 34.30 24.42 16.50
CA THR A 873 34.99 23.13 16.75
C THR A 873 35.79 22.69 15.53
N ALA A 874 35.22 22.80 14.33
CA ALA A 874 35.91 22.50 13.08
C ALA A 874 37.08 23.47 12.82
N ALA A 875 36.94 24.73 13.19
CA ALA A 875 37.97 25.76 13.08
C ALA A 875 39.25 25.41 13.87
N LEU A 876 39.12 24.73 15.02
CA LEU A 876 40.28 24.25 15.79
C LEU A 876 41.18 23.34 14.96
N ALA A 877 40.62 22.45 14.14
CA ALA A 877 41.37 21.55 13.27
C ALA A 877 41.84 22.22 11.97
N ALA A 878 41.04 23.14 11.42
CA ALA A 878 41.34 23.81 10.16
C ALA A 878 42.47 24.86 10.27
N TYR A 879 42.52 25.62 11.37
CA TYR A 879 43.33 26.84 11.46
C TYR A 879 44.45 26.83 12.50
N SER A 880 44.52 25.83 13.38
CA SER A 880 45.60 25.76 14.36
C SER A 880 46.96 25.56 13.67
N ASP A 881 47.95 26.37 14.02
CA ASP A 881 49.36 26.19 13.57
C ASP A 881 50.33 25.85 14.70
N GLY A 882 49.84 25.78 15.94
CA GLY A 882 50.59 25.34 17.13
C GLY A 882 50.22 26.08 18.42
N GLY A 883 50.17 25.37 19.55
CA GLY A 883 50.08 25.91 20.93
C GLY A 883 49.07 25.17 21.85
N PRO A 884 49.14 25.33 23.20
CA PRO A 884 50.05 24.63 24.10
C PRO A 884 49.69 23.14 24.32
N SER A 885 50.65 22.42 24.91
CA SER A 885 50.63 21.02 25.33
C SER A 885 49.42 20.65 26.21
N GLY A 886 48.37 20.10 25.60
CA GLY A 886 47.30 19.36 26.26
C GLY A 886 47.13 17.98 25.61
N SER A 887 46.16 17.18 26.08
CA SER A 887 45.92 15.76 25.73
C SER A 887 45.64 15.43 24.24
N GLY A 888 45.79 16.40 23.33
CA GLY A 888 45.66 16.23 21.87
C GLY A 888 46.93 16.49 21.06
N GLY A 889 48.03 17.01 21.63
CA GLY A 889 49.26 17.30 20.88
C GLY A 889 49.10 18.36 19.76
N PRO A 890 50.13 18.59 18.92
CA PRO A 890 50.05 19.51 17.79
C PRO A 890 49.13 18.98 16.69
N VAL A 891 48.49 19.87 15.92
CA VAL A 891 47.61 19.47 14.79
C VAL A 891 48.33 18.64 13.74
N ALA A 892 49.66 18.78 13.63
CA ALA A 892 50.51 18.00 12.73
C ALA A 892 50.64 16.53 13.15
N GLY A 893 50.28 16.18 14.39
CA GLY A 893 50.58 14.89 15.00
C GLY A 893 51.90 14.94 15.79
N ASP A 894 52.04 14.05 16.78
CA ASP A 894 53.27 13.87 17.53
C ASP A 894 53.91 12.52 17.15
N PRO A 895 55.01 12.52 16.37
CA PRO A 895 55.68 11.29 15.95
C PRO A 895 56.12 10.37 17.10
N THR A 896 56.26 10.92 18.30
CA THR A 896 56.70 10.21 19.51
C THR A 896 55.54 9.75 20.39
N ALA A 897 54.29 10.03 20.02
CA ALA A 897 53.13 9.65 20.81
C ALA A 897 53.04 8.13 21.03
N ALA A 898 52.69 7.74 22.26
CA ALA A 898 52.51 6.35 22.65
C ALA A 898 51.39 5.68 21.84
N ASP A 899 50.28 6.39 21.63
CA ASP A 899 49.18 5.95 20.77
C ASP A 899 49.49 6.27 19.29
N PRO A 900 49.52 5.27 18.39
CA PRO A 900 49.77 5.48 16.97
C PRO A 900 48.79 6.44 16.28
N VAL A 901 47.55 6.54 16.76
CA VAL A 901 46.55 7.48 16.20
C VAL A 901 47.01 8.92 16.42
N ASP A 902 47.63 9.22 17.55
CA ASP A 902 48.09 10.58 17.90
C ASP A 902 49.35 11.03 17.14
N ARG A 903 49.98 10.10 16.40
CA ARG A 903 51.09 10.41 15.47
C ARG A 903 50.61 11.04 14.17
N LEU A 904 49.34 10.90 13.83
CA LEU A 904 48.77 11.37 12.58
C LEU A 904 48.34 12.84 12.66
N SER A 905 48.27 13.51 11.52
CA SER A 905 47.77 14.87 11.47
C SER A 905 46.25 14.93 11.66
N ALA A 906 45.79 15.87 12.49
CA ALA A 906 44.39 16.23 12.61
C ALA A 906 43.91 17.25 11.55
N ARG A 907 44.80 17.76 10.71
CA ARG A 907 44.48 18.81 9.74
C ARG A 907 43.57 18.26 8.63
N PRO A 908 42.42 18.90 8.33
CA PRO A 908 41.59 18.52 7.20
C PRO A 908 42.22 18.97 5.87
N ASN A 909 41.85 18.29 4.78
CA ASN A 909 42.25 18.65 3.41
C ASN A 909 41.37 19.78 2.84
N PHE A 910 40.13 19.90 3.30
CA PHE A 910 39.17 20.94 2.94
C PHE A 910 38.22 21.19 4.11
N ALA A 911 37.68 22.42 4.24
CA ALA A 911 36.78 22.79 5.34
C ALA A 911 35.47 23.40 4.82
N MET A 912 34.36 23.05 5.46
CA MET A 912 33.03 23.59 5.15
C MET A 912 32.45 24.14 6.44
N LEU A 913 32.23 25.46 6.52
CA LEU A 913 31.78 26.11 7.76
C LEU A 913 30.46 26.84 7.51
N VAL A 914 29.44 26.43 8.25
CA VAL A 914 28.06 26.91 8.14
C VAL A 914 27.78 27.79 9.36
N TYR A 915 27.58 29.09 9.14
CA TYR A 915 27.41 30.15 10.14
C TYR A 915 28.31 29.98 11.39
N PRO A 916 29.64 29.82 11.22
CA PRO A 916 30.54 29.52 12.33
C PRO A 916 30.75 30.74 13.25
N GLY A 917 30.78 30.53 14.57
CA GLY A 917 31.19 31.55 15.54
C GLY A 917 30.15 31.92 16.62
N PRO A 918 30.42 33.01 17.36
CA PRO A 918 31.52 33.98 17.16
C PRO A 918 32.87 33.58 17.77
N LEU A 919 32.97 32.52 18.57
CA LEU A 919 34.22 32.11 19.24
C LEU A 919 35.11 31.25 18.32
N GLY A 920 36.41 31.20 18.61
CA GLY A 920 37.34 30.29 17.91
C GLY A 920 37.62 30.61 16.43
N ILE A 921 37.05 31.70 15.89
CA ILE A 921 37.36 32.21 14.56
C ILE A 921 38.68 32.99 14.62
N PRO A 922 39.72 32.60 13.88
CA PRO A 922 41.02 33.27 13.96
C PRO A 922 41.01 34.62 13.23
N ASP A 923 41.79 35.58 13.74
CA ASP A 923 42.01 36.87 13.08
C ASP A 923 42.94 36.76 11.86
N ARG A 924 43.71 35.67 11.76
CA ARG A 924 44.63 35.39 10.67
C ARG A 924 44.50 33.95 10.22
N VAL A 925 44.50 33.75 8.90
CA VAL A 925 44.57 32.44 8.26
C VAL A 925 45.99 32.26 7.74
N SER A 926 46.55 31.07 7.95
CA SER A 926 47.88 30.72 7.48
C SER A 926 47.84 30.17 6.07
N ALA A 927 48.98 30.25 5.35
CA ALA A 927 49.12 29.71 4.01
C ALA A 927 48.93 28.18 3.95
N ASN A 928 49.02 27.49 5.09
CA ASN A 928 48.79 26.04 5.21
C ASN A 928 47.34 25.67 5.57
N ALA A 929 46.42 26.64 5.60
CA ALA A 929 45.01 26.38 5.84
C ALA A 929 44.39 25.60 4.66
N PRO A 930 43.40 24.74 4.92
CA PRO A 930 42.66 24.03 3.86
C PRO A 930 41.83 25.01 3.03
N PRO A 931 41.56 24.75 1.74
CA PRO A 931 40.50 25.44 1.01
C PRO A 931 39.16 25.35 1.73
N ALA A 932 38.35 26.41 1.68
CA ALA A 932 37.09 26.46 2.42
C ALA A 932 35.86 26.85 1.62
N PHE A 933 34.73 26.27 2.03
CA PHE A 933 33.37 26.69 1.68
C PHE A 933 32.72 27.31 2.92
N LEU A 934 32.23 28.54 2.79
CA LEU A 934 31.66 29.32 3.87
C LEU A 934 30.23 29.72 3.53
N VAL A 935 29.29 29.56 4.46
CA VAL A 935 27.89 29.94 4.21
C VAL A 935 27.22 30.51 5.45
N ALA A 936 26.45 31.58 5.31
CA ALA A 936 25.59 32.14 6.36
C ALA A 936 24.42 32.94 5.74
N ALA A 937 23.47 33.35 6.58
CA ALA A 937 22.53 34.40 6.24
C ALA A 937 23.05 35.74 6.78
N ASP A 938 22.87 36.84 6.04
CA ASP A 938 23.34 38.18 6.41
C ASP A 938 22.60 38.68 7.67
N ASP A 939 21.32 38.32 7.80
CA ASP A 939 20.50 38.61 8.98
C ASP A 939 20.82 37.74 10.21
N ASP A 940 21.76 36.79 10.12
CA ASP A 940 22.39 36.15 11.29
C ASP A 940 23.44 37.08 11.90
N THR A 941 22.97 38.07 12.65
CA THR A 941 23.82 39.07 13.31
C THR A 941 24.87 38.48 14.27
N CYS A 942 24.72 37.23 14.71
CA CYS A 942 25.68 36.58 15.59
C CYS A 942 26.90 36.07 14.82
N CYS A 943 26.68 35.43 13.67
CA CYS A 943 27.72 34.66 12.98
C CYS A 943 28.06 35.16 11.57
N SER A 944 27.22 35.96 10.92
CA SER A 944 27.51 36.55 9.60
C SER A 944 28.81 37.39 9.58
N PRO A 945 29.18 38.15 10.64
CA PRO A 945 30.44 38.88 10.65
C PRO A 945 31.67 37.97 10.62
N SER A 946 31.57 36.75 11.14
CA SER A 946 32.65 35.76 11.13
C SER A 946 33.00 35.30 9.71
N ILE A 947 31.99 35.17 8.84
CA ILE A 947 32.20 34.83 7.42
C ILE A 947 33.04 35.90 6.73
N MET A 948 32.72 37.18 6.96
CA MET A 948 33.44 38.30 6.35
C MET A 948 34.89 38.40 6.83
N ARG A 949 35.14 38.12 8.12
CA ARG A 949 36.51 38.06 8.67
C ARG A 949 37.30 36.93 8.03
N LEU A 950 36.74 35.72 7.97
CA LEU A 950 37.40 34.57 7.35
C LEU A 950 37.68 34.82 5.87
N MET A 951 36.72 35.31 5.10
CA MET A 951 36.91 35.63 3.67
C MET A 951 38.10 36.58 3.45
N THR A 952 38.21 37.62 4.28
CA THR A 952 39.32 38.58 4.21
C THR A 952 40.65 37.92 4.58
N ALA A 953 40.66 37.09 5.64
CA ALA A 953 41.85 36.40 6.10
C ALA A 953 42.35 35.35 5.07
N TYR A 954 41.46 34.58 4.44
CA TYR A 954 41.79 33.64 3.37
C TYR A 954 42.39 34.33 2.14
N ARG A 955 41.82 35.48 1.74
CA ARG A 955 42.37 36.30 0.67
C ARG A 955 43.77 36.80 0.99
N ALA A 956 43.99 37.28 2.21
CA ALA A 956 45.31 37.72 2.66
C ALA A 956 46.34 36.58 2.70
N ALA A 957 45.89 35.36 2.99
CA ALA A 957 46.71 34.15 3.03
C ALA A 957 46.99 33.53 1.64
N GLY A 958 46.27 33.96 0.60
CA GLY A 958 46.35 33.37 -0.73
C GLY A 958 45.75 31.96 -0.83
N VAL A 959 44.86 31.58 0.10
CA VAL A 959 44.21 30.25 0.15
C VAL A 959 42.82 30.34 -0.49
N PRO A 960 42.41 29.38 -1.36
CA PRO A 960 41.08 29.41 -1.99
C PRO A 960 39.93 29.36 -0.98
N VAL A 961 38.93 30.22 -1.16
CA VAL A 961 37.70 30.24 -0.37
C VAL A 961 36.50 30.55 -1.26
N GLU A 962 35.41 29.82 -1.07
CA GLU A 962 34.09 30.12 -1.64
C GLU A 962 33.14 30.56 -0.54
N VAL A 963 32.34 31.59 -0.80
CA VAL A 963 31.44 32.19 0.19
C VAL A 963 30.04 32.36 -0.40
N HIS A 964 29.03 31.88 0.31
CA HIS A 964 27.61 32.13 0.03
C HIS A 964 26.98 32.88 1.20
N LEU A 965 26.55 34.12 0.97
CA LEU A 965 25.88 34.94 1.98
C LEU A 965 24.46 35.26 1.50
N TYR A 966 23.46 34.68 2.15
CA TYR A 966 22.05 34.86 1.78
C TYR A 966 21.44 36.07 2.47
N ALA A 967 20.56 36.82 1.80
CA ALA A 967 19.96 38.02 2.39
C ALA A 967 19.15 37.72 3.68
N HIS A 968 18.44 36.58 3.69
CA HIS A 968 17.59 36.15 4.80
C HIS A 968 17.76 34.65 5.07
N GLY A 969 17.59 34.26 6.33
CA GLY A 969 17.63 32.86 6.75
C GLY A 969 17.78 32.66 8.26
N SER A 970 18.17 33.72 8.99
CA SER A 970 18.46 33.70 10.43
C SER A 970 19.52 32.65 10.82
N HIS A 971 19.80 32.53 12.11
CA HIS A 971 20.70 31.49 12.62
C HIS A 971 20.02 30.11 12.61
N GLY A 972 20.78 29.04 12.38
CA GLY A 972 20.31 27.67 12.59
C GLY A 972 19.37 27.14 11.50
N PHE A 973 19.54 27.57 10.25
CA PHE A 973 18.79 27.02 9.12
C PHE A 973 19.20 25.58 8.75
N ASN A 974 20.22 25.00 9.39
CA ASN A 974 20.65 23.61 9.22
C ASN A 974 20.90 23.28 7.73
N MET A 975 20.38 22.15 7.25
CA MET A 975 20.38 21.75 5.83
C MET A 975 19.26 22.43 4.99
N GLY A 976 18.52 23.39 5.52
CA GLY A 976 17.50 24.15 4.79
C GLY A 976 16.13 23.46 4.63
N TYR A 977 16.00 22.16 4.93
CA TYR A 977 14.79 21.35 4.67
C TYR A 977 13.47 21.83 5.31
N ARG A 978 13.53 22.70 6.32
CA ARG A 978 12.36 23.21 7.05
C ARG A 978 12.20 24.73 6.92
N ASN A 979 12.92 25.35 5.99
CA ASN A 979 12.90 26.79 5.79
C ASN A 979 12.00 27.12 4.60
N ASP A 980 11.21 28.20 4.67
CA ASP A 980 10.31 28.62 3.60
C ASP A 980 11.03 29.38 2.45
N LEU A 981 12.32 29.67 2.59
CA LEU A 981 13.13 30.35 1.59
C LEU A 981 13.85 29.35 0.68
N TRP A 982 13.47 29.33 -0.60
CA TRP A 982 14.10 28.48 -1.63
C TRP A 982 15.63 28.59 -1.69
N SER A 983 16.18 29.80 -1.60
CA SER A 983 17.63 30.03 -1.62
C SER A 983 18.35 29.33 -0.46
N VAL A 984 17.69 29.19 0.69
CA VAL A 984 18.22 28.47 1.84
C VAL A 984 17.98 26.98 1.69
N GLN A 985 16.85 26.53 1.12
CA GLN A 985 16.63 25.10 0.85
C GLN A 985 17.72 24.52 -0.08
N ASP A 986 18.18 25.29 -1.06
CA ASP A 986 19.13 24.84 -2.08
C ASP A 986 20.61 25.02 -1.71
N TRP A 987 20.95 25.60 -0.56
CA TRP A 987 22.35 25.85 -0.18
C TRP A 987 23.23 24.57 -0.17
N PRO A 988 22.74 23.38 0.26
CA PRO A 988 23.55 22.16 0.24
C PRO A 988 23.98 21.77 -1.18
N VAL A 989 23.19 22.13 -2.20
CA VAL A 989 23.54 21.91 -3.60
C VAL A 989 24.77 22.74 -3.98
N ARG A 990 24.87 23.99 -3.50
CA ARG A 990 26.05 24.84 -3.72
C ARG A 990 27.31 24.22 -3.11
N MET A 991 27.19 23.64 -1.91
CA MET A 991 28.29 22.89 -1.28
C MET A 991 28.68 21.66 -2.11
N ALA A 992 27.72 20.92 -2.65
CA ALA A 992 28.00 19.78 -3.52
C ALA A 992 28.71 20.19 -4.81
N ASP A 993 28.31 21.30 -5.42
CA ASP A 993 28.95 21.86 -6.62
C ASP A 993 30.41 22.25 -6.33
N TRP A 994 30.66 22.94 -5.21
CA TRP A 994 32.03 23.27 -4.78
C TRP A 994 32.90 22.03 -4.55
N LEU A 995 32.36 20.98 -3.92
CA LEU A 995 33.06 19.70 -3.74
C LEU A 995 33.44 19.06 -5.08
N ARG A 996 32.56 19.11 -6.10
CA ARG A 996 32.82 18.59 -7.45
C ARG A 996 33.86 19.42 -8.19
N ASP A 997 33.76 20.74 -8.12
CA ASP A 997 34.68 21.66 -8.81
C ASP A 997 36.10 21.53 -8.28
N ASN A 998 36.26 21.30 -6.98
CA ASN A 998 37.54 21.03 -6.34
C ASN A 998 37.96 19.55 -6.39
N LYS A 999 37.19 18.70 -7.09
CA LYS A 999 37.45 17.27 -7.28
C LYS A 999 37.48 16.47 -5.98
N TRP A 1000 36.89 16.99 -4.90
CA TRP A 1000 36.66 16.25 -3.65
C TRP A 1000 35.52 15.25 -3.77
N VAL A 1001 34.69 15.33 -4.81
CA VAL A 1001 33.68 14.34 -5.17
C VAL A 1001 33.71 14.18 -6.71
N PRO A 1002 33.41 12.99 -7.28
CA PRO A 1002 33.25 12.82 -8.72
C PRO A 1002 32.17 13.74 -9.30
N ARG A 1003 32.32 14.14 -10.57
CA ARG A 1003 31.34 14.99 -11.26
C ARG A 1003 30.03 14.27 -11.51
#